data_AF-A0A495S9G4-F1
#
_entry.id   AF-A0A495S9G4-F1
#
_cell.length_a   1.000
_cell.length_b   1.000
_cell.length_c   1.000
_cell.angle_alpha   90.00
_cell.angle_beta   90.00
_cell.angle_gamma   90.00
#
_symmetry.space_group_name_H-M   'P 1'
#
loop_
_entity.id
_entity.type
_entity.pdbx_description
1 polymer ?
#
loop_
_entity_poly.entity_id
_entity_poly.type
_entity_poly.pdbx_seq_one_letter_code
_entity_poly.pdbx_strand_id
1 'polypeptide(L)'
;MKKYILSLAVVSFFYTKSDACAWGDPDYDYFNLFTQTIIKDKSYLPFLHSYSTRFYTEFNYSQIPDENIASWKQFFNNQLSYAETDYLVNKMSMNDLNDLKKGSPNNSLLKKLGTGFYQKYREGIDYLIEAKYLEPYMRINFVENPDSFYYNRAESNKNATNLDYTKTISALTSLYNAAKNPEIKQRYGYQLVRFNHYTRNYDKALQAFKTYVEPIRLKGAPYFMALDQLAGAQRGLQMNGDANWNFFQVFMNSKSRKESAFVSMKLSDTASFNNIMKRAGNNEEKNMAYFLLGYEDFANPIPLMEKMYDINPDSEILKVMAARSINELERSYLPTYYYASDDINNPVVHNKDSSGKPADQTEIKEVKKEKLSFWDKIVRFFKNLFGGSKSDKKDGGKQSDQSDDELLENPDRIPFYTQNTGFYWSDDKKPTDFLSDLAKFTEKTKGQSKDEFWQIANAYLKFLSKDYEGSTEVLNEIKTSNPEYMEEIKRMKVLNDIVSQPKITAEYEDHLMKNYAEYFIEKKVTTTDSTNSDYNNYYGPVPSTSSFLKDVLANRYYLQGEDGKSFLMSNKLSDLQYNPNSSLVKSVEEFYRKPKKTQFEQQIIAKNMDDVGNIDAFFSLIYGDRAMRTGDFAKAKAYYEKAQGFVGIPRLNYDWVSNDQPNVPHQYTSDEYNGFRNISNLVFGHNVWESFESSDNVSMAAEDYAQFPFIKQNMNKLELADALIQLTKMANGKDEKSAKANQLIGNLLYNTSILGYYRHLFVMDVNNMNGGKFDFWSTKNKTPYQYYYKNFLSTSYIEPDNFDLAINYYKKALAFTSDQEQKARILFQMASAEQGKYYQYEAKNPANIDYSDPKWSEKNDAHEKQMQDIKNQKFRTYFALLKTQYADTEMAKSLMGSCSYFNYFMKR
;
A
#
# COMPACT_ATOMS: atom_id res chain seq x y z
N MET A 1 47.86 22.34 4.38
CA MET A 1 46.85 21.66 5.23
C MET A 1 45.44 22.25 5.16
N LYS A 2 45.22 23.54 4.84
CA LYS A 2 43.86 24.12 4.70
C LYS A 2 43.10 23.80 3.39
N LYS A 3 43.77 23.31 2.33
CA LYS A 3 43.13 22.96 1.04
C LYS A 3 42.56 21.53 0.96
N TYR A 4 42.99 20.62 1.84
CA TYR A 4 42.48 19.23 1.86
C TYR A 4 41.27 19.04 2.79
N ILE A 5 41.05 19.96 3.73
CA ILE A 5 39.92 19.90 4.68
C ILE A 5 38.61 20.32 4.00
N LEU A 6 38.66 21.23 3.02
CA LEU A 6 37.48 21.67 2.27
C LEU A 6 36.99 20.58 1.28
N SER A 7 37.91 19.80 0.71
CA SER A 7 37.57 18.69 -0.19
C SER A 7 36.95 17.51 0.54
N LEU A 8 37.39 17.22 1.78
CA LEU A 8 36.75 16.19 2.62
C LEU A 8 35.34 16.60 3.06
N ALA A 9 35.13 17.88 3.39
CA ALA A 9 33.80 18.39 3.75
C ALA A 9 32.78 18.25 2.60
N VAL A 10 33.20 18.53 1.36
CA VAL A 10 32.36 18.38 0.16
C VAL A 10 32.07 16.90 -0.14
N VAL A 11 33.03 15.99 0.06
CA VAL A 11 32.79 14.53 -0.09
C VAL A 11 31.85 13.99 0.98
N SER A 12 31.89 14.50 2.23
CA SER A 12 30.93 14.13 3.28
C SER A 12 29.51 14.67 3.05
N PHE A 13 29.32 15.68 2.19
CA PHE A 13 27.98 16.12 1.76
C PHE A 13 27.37 15.26 0.66
N PHE A 14 28.15 14.41 -0.02
CA PHE A 14 27.65 13.39 -0.95
C PHE A 14 27.31 12.05 -0.27
N TYR A 15 27.47 11.95 1.06
CA TYR A 15 27.05 10.82 1.88
C TYR A 15 25.66 11.01 2.52
N THR A 16 24.85 11.95 2.03
CA THR A 16 23.43 11.93 2.35
C THR A 16 22.79 10.80 1.56
N LYS A 17 22.37 9.73 2.25
CA LYS A 17 21.40 8.77 1.71
C LYS A 17 20.18 9.58 1.27
N SER A 18 20.07 9.85 -0.03
CA SER A 18 18.81 10.25 -0.63
C SER A 18 18.11 8.96 -1.00
N ASP A 19 17.44 8.35 -0.02
CA ASP A 19 16.41 7.39 -0.35
C ASP A 19 15.32 8.20 -1.06
N ALA A 20 15.06 7.89 -2.33
CA ALA A 20 13.91 8.43 -3.02
C ALA A 20 12.67 7.92 -2.30
N CYS A 21 12.11 8.72 -1.39
CA CYS A 21 10.88 8.38 -0.71
C CYS A 21 9.74 8.39 -1.73
N ALA A 22 9.34 7.21 -2.20
CA ALA A 22 7.96 7.03 -2.61
C ALA A 22 7.10 7.37 -1.37
N TRP A 23 6.22 8.37 -1.48
CA TRP A 23 5.38 8.80 -0.38
C TRP A 23 4.27 7.77 -0.21
N GLY A 24 4.43 6.86 0.74
CA GLY A 24 3.40 5.92 1.19
C GLY A 24 3.03 6.24 2.63
N ASP A 25 1.74 6.19 2.94
CA ASP A 25 1.20 6.49 4.27
C ASP A 25 0.82 5.16 4.94
N PRO A 26 1.69 4.60 5.82
CA PRO A 26 1.47 3.28 6.40
C PRO A 26 0.19 3.16 7.25
N ASP A 27 -0.32 4.27 7.78
CA ASP A 27 -1.59 4.29 8.51
C ASP A 27 -2.81 4.34 7.58
N TYR A 28 -2.70 5.02 6.45
CA TYR A 28 -3.75 5.06 5.43
C TYR A 28 -3.90 3.71 4.70
N ASP A 29 -2.76 3.11 4.34
CA ASP A 29 -2.74 1.89 3.52
C ASP A 29 -3.15 0.63 4.31
N TYR A 30 -3.02 0.66 5.64
CA TYR A 30 -3.22 -0.52 6.49
C TYR A 30 -4.61 -0.57 7.13
N PHE A 31 -5.30 -1.70 6.95
CA PHE A 31 -6.55 -1.98 7.65
C PHE A 31 -6.30 -2.64 9.01
N ASN A 32 -6.61 -1.95 10.12
CA ASN A 32 -6.58 -2.56 11.44
C ASN A 32 -7.80 -3.47 11.67
N LEU A 33 -7.56 -4.78 11.79
CA LEU A 33 -8.59 -5.75 12.17
C LEU A 33 -9.08 -5.49 13.59
N PHE A 34 -8.16 -5.28 14.53
CA PHE A 34 -8.51 -4.83 15.87
C PHE A 34 -8.75 -3.32 15.88
N THR A 35 -10.00 -2.91 16.00
CA THR A 35 -10.36 -1.49 15.95
C THR A 35 -9.86 -0.75 17.18
N GLN A 36 -8.72 -0.07 17.08
CA GLN A 36 -8.15 0.67 18.21
C GLN A 36 -9.03 1.84 18.70
N THR A 37 -10.00 2.33 17.92
CA THR A 37 -10.92 3.41 18.33
C THR A 37 -12.05 2.96 19.26
N ILE A 38 -12.15 1.67 19.60
CA ILE A 38 -13.15 1.14 20.55
C ILE A 38 -12.96 1.63 22.00
N ILE A 39 -11.88 2.40 22.26
CA ILE A 39 -11.65 3.12 23.52
C ILE A 39 -12.85 4.01 23.85
N LYS A 40 -13.37 3.91 25.09
CA LYS A 40 -14.57 4.61 25.55
C LYS A 40 -14.32 6.11 25.75
N ASP A 41 -13.18 6.47 26.34
CA ASP A 41 -12.80 7.89 26.46
C ASP A 41 -12.16 8.38 25.16
N LYS A 42 -12.98 9.01 24.31
CA LYS A 42 -12.56 9.51 23.01
C LYS A 42 -11.48 10.59 23.08
N SER A 43 -11.22 11.20 24.23
CA SER A 43 -10.11 12.15 24.36
C SER A 43 -8.73 11.53 24.16
N TYR A 44 -8.61 10.19 24.21
CA TYR A 44 -7.35 9.48 23.96
C TYR A 44 -7.20 8.94 22.53
N LEU A 45 -8.15 9.18 21.62
CA LEU A 45 -8.02 8.77 20.21
C LEU A 45 -6.71 9.26 19.55
N PRO A 46 -6.20 10.49 19.78
CA PRO A 46 -4.92 10.91 19.21
C PRO A 46 -3.71 10.10 19.70
N PHE A 47 -3.85 9.41 20.84
CA PHE A 47 -2.78 8.63 21.47
C PHE A 47 -2.83 7.15 21.09
N LEU A 48 -3.65 6.79 20.09
CA LEU A 48 -3.64 5.47 19.48
C LEU A 48 -2.41 5.26 18.59
N HIS A 49 -2.22 4.04 18.09
CA HIS A 49 -1.02 3.66 17.35
C HIS A 49 -1.00 4.29 15.95
N SER A 50 0.14 4.84 15.58
CA SER A 50 0.36 5.52 14.30
C SER A 50 1.83 5.37 13.88
N TYR A 51 2.06 5.09 12.59
CA TYR A 51 3.38 5.10 11.97
C TYR A 51 3.62 6.34 11.11
N SER A 52 2.56 6.99 10.63
CA SER A 52 2.64 8.11 9.70
C SER A 52 2.88 9.43 10.40
N THR A 53 2.31 9.62 11.58
CA THR A 53 2.42 10.88 12.32
C THR A 53 2.61 10.63 13.82
N ARG A 54 2.89 11.70 14.58
CA ARG A 54 3.07 11.59 16.03
C ARG A 54 1.78 11.14 16.72
N PHE A 55 0.63 11.66 16.31
CA PHE A 55 -0.68 11.35 16.89
C PHE A 55 -1.52 10.64 15.85
N TYR A 56 -2.22 9.58 16.22
CA TYR A 56 -3.14 8.92 15.30
C TYR A 56 -4.16 9.93 14.76
N THR A 57 -4.42 9.92 13.45
CA THR A 57 -5.31 10.90 12.79
C THR A 57 -6.54 10.28 12.14
N GLU A 58 -6.58 8.95 12.00
CA GLU A 58 -7.65 8.22 11.31
C GLU A 58 -8.90 8.03 12.20
N PHE A 59 -9.46 9.15 12.66
CA PHE A 59 -10.73 9.24 13.37
C PHE A 59 -11.41 10.60 13.14
N ASN A 60 -12.71 10.68 13.43
CA ASN A 60 -13.43 11.95 13.35
C ASN A 60 -13.18 12.80 14.60
N TYR A 61 -12.44 13.92 14.46
CA TYR A 61 -12.14 14.84 15.56
C TYR A 61 -13.36 15.36 16.33
N SER A 62 -14.56 15.38 15.72
CA SER A 62 -15.79 15.74 16.42
C SER A 62 -16.20 14.77 17.53
N GLN A 63 -15.61 13.56 17.54
CA GLN A 63 -15.79 12.59 18.63
C GLN A 63 -15.10 13.04 19.94
N ILE A 64 -14.13 13.94 19.87
CA ILE A 64 -13.46 14.51 21.05
C ILE A 64 -14.28 15.70 21.54
N PRO A 65 -14.99 15.60 22.68
CA PRO A 65 -15.73 16.73 23.22
C PRO A 65 -14.77 17.79 23.75
N ASP A 66 -15.07 19.06 23.47
CA ASP A 66 -14.37 20.21 24.01
C ASP A 66 -15.04 20.67 25.31
N GLU A 67 -14.32 20.56 26.43
CA GLU A 67 -14.79 20.98 27.73
C GLU A 67 -15.14 22.47 27.80
N ASN A 68 -14.52 23.32 26.96
CA ASN A 68 -14.84 24.74 26.89
C ASN A 68 -16.22 24.98 26.25
N ILE A 69 -16.58 24.21 25.23
CA ILE A 69 -17.92 24.28 24.61
C ILE A 69 -18.97 23.71 25.57
N ALA A 70 -18.66 22.61 26.26
CA ALA A 70 -19.54 22.06 27.28
C ALA A 70 -19.83 23.08 28.41
N SER A 71 -18.82 23.83 28.88
CA SER A 71 -19.03 24.83 29.92
C SER A 71 -19.82 26.05 29.42
N TRP A 72 -19.61 26.50 28.17
CA TRP A 72 -20.46 27.52 27.56
C TRP A 72 -21.92 27.09 27.43
N LYS A 73 -22.17 25.83 27.02
CA LYS A 73 -23.53 25.28 26.93
C LYS A 73 -24.22 25.32 28.29
N GLN A 74 -23.51 24.94 29.35
CA GLN A 74 -24.00 25.02 30.74
C GLN A 74 -24.25 26.47 31.16
N PHE A 75 -23.33 27.39 30.85
CA PHE A 75 -23.48 28.83 31.12
C PHE A 75 -24.75 29.41 30.47
N PHE A 76 -25.08 28.96 29.24
CA PHE A 76 -26.32 29.31 28.55
C PHE A 76 -27.53 28.45 28.96
N ASN A 77 -27.50 27.83 30.14
CA ASN A 77 -28.59 27.02 30.71
C ASN A 77 -29.07 25.88 29.79
N ASN A 78 -28.17 25.27 29.02
CA ASN A 78 -28.43 24.17 28.10
C ASN A 78 -29.51 24.43 27.03
N GLN A 79 -29.85 25.70 26.74
CA GLN A 79 -30.86 26.05 25.73
C GLN A 79 -30.35 25.87 24.28
N LEU A 80 -29.04 25.67 24.11
CA LEU A 80 -28.36 25.42 22.84
C LEU A 80 -27.91 23.96 22.78
N SER A 81 -27.97 23.36 21.59
CA SER A 81 -27.26 22.10 21.32
C SER A 81 -25.74 22.32 21.36
N TYR A 82 -24.97 21.24 21.41
CA TYR A 82 -23.50 21.33 21.39
C TYR A 82 -23.01 22.01 20.10
N ALA A 83 -23.55 21.62 18.94
CA ALA A 83 -23.20 22.21 17.65
C ALA A 83 -23.57 23.72 17.57
N GLU A 84 -24.74 24.12 18.07
CA GLU A 84 -25.10 25.54 18.13
C GLU A 84 -24.20 26.33 19.10
N THR A 85 -23.76 25.72 20.19
CA THR A 85 -22.83 26.34 21.14
C THR A 85 -21.44 26.49 20.53
N ASP A 86 -20.93 25.45 19.88
CA ASP A 86 -19.66 25.51 19.15
C ASP A 86 -19.69 26.59 18.06
N TYR A 87 -20.77 26.64 17.27
CA TYR A 87 -20.96 27.69 16.29
C TYR A 87 -20.95 29.09 16.95
N LEU A 88 -21.69 29.29 18.04
CA LEU A 88 -21.74 30.57 18.77
C LEU A 88 -20.37 31.01 19.30
N VAL A 89 -19.57 30.07 19.81
CA VAL A 89 -18.30 30.38 20.48
C VAL A 89 -17.14 30.47 19.48
N ASN A 90 -17.03 29.51 18.56
CA ASN A 90 -15.89 29.36 17.68
C ASN A 90 -16.10 29.99 16.31
N LYS A 91 -17.32 30.03 15.76
CA LYS A 91 -17.58 30.44 14.37
C LYS A 91 -18.34 31.78 14.21
N MET A 92 -19.11 32.20 15.22
CA MET A 92 -19.91 33.43 15.16
C MET A 92 -19.02 34.66 14.97
N SER A 93 -19.42 35.56 14.08
CA SER A 93 -18.66 36.78 13.80
C SER A 93 -18.81 37.80 14.93
N MET A 94 -17.78 38.63 15.12
CA MET A 94 -17.84 39.75 16.07
C MET A 94 -18.96 40.75 15.73
N ASN A 95 -19.27 40.93 14.44
CA ASN A 95 -20.33 41.82 13.99
C ASN A 95 -21.72 41.31 14.40
N ASP A 96 -21.98 40.01 14.22
CA ASP A 96 -23.26 39.41 14.61
C ASP A 96 -23.50 39.50 16.12
N LEU A 97 -22.46 39.31 16.94
CA LEU A 97 -22.54 39.48 18.39
C LEU A 97 -22.80 40.94 18.80
N ASN A 98 -22.19 41.89 18.09
CA ASN A 98 -22.44 43.32 18.31
C ASN A 98 -23.86 43.74 17.90
N ASP A 99 -24.38 43.17 16.81
CA ASP A 99 -25.75 43.40 16.37
C ASP A 99 -26.77 42.84 17.37
N LEU A 100 -26.52 41.67 17.95
CA LEU A 100 -27.31 41.16 19.09
C LEU A 100 -27.27 42.13 20.28
N LYS A 101 -26.09 42.64 20.64
CA LYS A 101 -25.91 43.61 21.73
C LYS A 101 -26.68 44.92 21.49
N LYS A 102 -26.81 45.35 20.23
CA LYS A 102 -27.63 46.51 19.82
C LYS A 102 -29.13 46.22 19.76
N GLY A 103 -29.54 44.95 19.90
CA GLY A 103 -30.94 44.53 19.80
C GLY A 103 -31.43 44.27 18.37
N SER A 104 -30.51 44.07 17.42
CA SER A 104 -30.80 43.92 15.99
C SER A 104 -30.16 42.66 15.38
N PRO A 105 -30.36 41.44 15.94
CA PRO A 105 -29.64 40.24 15.51
C PRO A 105 -29.94 39.88 14.04
N ASN A 106 -28.89 39.72 13.22
CA ASN A 106 -29.00 39.39 11.80
C ASN A 106 -28.85 37.89 11.50
N ASN A 107 -27.96 37.21 12.24
CA ASN A 107 -27.73 35.77 12.17
C ASN A 107 -28.97 34.93 12.56
N SER A 108 -29.21 33.82 11.87
CA SER A 108 -30.38 32.94 12.08
C SER A 108 -30.45 32.35 13.49
N LEU A 109 -29.34 31.90 14.07
CA LEU A 109 -29.29 31.38 15.43
C LEU A 109 -29.60 32.48 16.45
N LEU A 110 -29.04 33.68 16.26
CA LEU A 110 -29.27 34.80 17.18
C LEU A 110 -30.70 35.34 17.10
N LYS A 111 -31.34 35.31 15.91
CA LYS A 111 -32.77 35.59 15.75
C LYS A 111 -33.64 34.58 16.50
N LYS A 112 -33.31 33.28 16.43
CA LYS A 112 -33.99 32.22 17.20
C LYS A 112 -33.89 32.45 18.71
N LEU A 113 -32.74 32.90 19.20
CA LEU A 113 -32.53 33.18 20.62
C LEU A 113 -33.24 34.46 21.10
N GLY A 114 -33.54 35.37 20.19
CA GLY A 114 -34.23 36.63 20.47
C GLY A 114 -33.34 37.68 21.13
N THR A 115 -33.80 38.93 21.10
CA THR A 115 -33.05 40.07 21.64
C THR A 115 -32.79 39.96 23.14
N GLY A 116 -33.72 39.33 23.88
CA GLY A 116 -33.64 39.05 25.32
C GLY A 116 -32.43 38.22 25.77
N PHE A 117 -31.79 37.50 24.83
CA PHE A 117 -30.64 36.66 25.12
C PHE A 117 -29.45 37.47 25.66
N TYR A 118 -29.20 38.66 25.09
CA TYR A 118 -28.10 39.52 25.55
C TYR A 118 -28.34 40.07 26.95
N GLN A 119 -29.57 40.49 27.30
CA GLN A 119 -29.84 41.01 28.64
C GLN A 119 -29.64 39.93 29.70
N LYS A 120 -29.98 38.67 29.37
CA LYS A 120 -29.80 37.53 30.28
C LYS A 120 -28.35 37.06 30.40
N TYR A 121 -27.59 37.04 29.30
CA TYR A 121 -26.22 36.51 29.26
C TYR A 121 -25.16 37.56 28.92
N ARG A 122 -25.38 38.81 29.35
CA ARG A 122 -24.56 39.98 29.01
C ARG A 122 -23.06 39.73 29.19
N GLU A 123 -22.65 39.27 30.38
CA GLU A 123 -21.23 39.05 30.70
C GLU A 123 -20.58 38.02 29.76
N GLY A 124 -21.32 36.98 29.34
CA GLY A 124 -20.84 35.97 28.40
C GLY A 124 -20.70 36.50 26.98
N ILE A 125 -21.71 37.22 26.49
CA ILE A 125 -21.67 37.82 25.14
C ILE A 125 -20.58 38.89 25.04
N ASP A 126 -20.45 39.76 26.06
CA ASP A 126 -19.40 40.77 26.10
C ASP A 126 -18.00 40.14 26.10
N TYR A 127 -17.81 39.04 26.85
CA TYR A 127 -16.56 38.29 26.80
C TYR A 127 -16.30 37.68 25.41
N LEU A 128 -17.31 37.09 24.76
CA LEU A 128 -17.13 36.52 23.42
C LEU A 128 -16.75 37.59 22.40
N ILE A 129 -17.34 38.78 22.46
CA ILE A 129 -16.96 39.92 21.62
C ILE A 129 -15.48 40.28 21.83
N GLU A 130 -15.04 40.42 23.09
CA GLU A 130 -13.65 40.73 23.41
C GLU A 130 -12.69 39.60 22.96
N ALA A 131 -13.07 38.34 23.17
CA ALA A 131 -12.29 37.20 22.74
C ALA A 131 -12.14 37.16 21.20
N LYS A 132 -13.20 37.49 20.45
CA LYS A 132 -13.15 37.60 18.98
C LYS A 132 -12.30 38.78 18.50
N TYR A 133 -12.27 39.89 19.25
CA TYR A 133 -11.37 41.00 18.97
C TYR A 133 -9.89 40.60 19.12
N LEU A 134 -9.56 39.83 20.16
CA LEU A 134 -8.19 39.38 20.44
C LEU A 134 -7.73 38.22 19.55
N GLU A 135 -8.63 37.31 19.16
CA GLU A 135 -8.35 36.08 18.40
C GLU A 135 -7.34 36.22 17.24
N PRO A 136 -7.46 37.20 16.30
CA PRO A 136 -6.52 37.33 15.19
C PRO A 136 -5.11 37.74 15.62
N TYR A 137 -4.92 38.27 16.84
CA TYR A 137 -3.62 38.70 17.35
C TYR A 137 -2.94 37.64 18.24
N MET A 138 -3.65 36.64 18.77
CA MET A 138 -3.08 35.70 19.74
C MET A 138 -2.23 34.58 19.07
N ARG A 139 -1.16 34.99 18.38
CA ARG A 139 -0.17 34.16 17.68
C ARG A 139 1.25 34.68 17.97
N ILE A 140 2.25 33.80 17.97
CA ILE A 140 3.68 34.16 18.19
C ILE A 140 4.31 34.55 16.84
N ASN A 141 5.23 35.52 16.85
CA ASN A 141 6.03 35.88 15.68
C ASN A 141 6.83 34.65 15.17
N PHE A 142 6.61 34.23 13.93
CA PHE A 142 7.52 33.30 13.25
C PHE A 142 8.80 34.07 12.91
N VAL A 143 9.95 33.60 13.38
CA VAL A 143 11.25 34.11 12.96
C VAL A 143 11.79 33.09 11.97
N GLU A 144 11.85 33.47 10.70
CA GLU A 144 12.45 32.63 9.65
C GLU A 144 13.87 32.21 10.04
N ASN A 145 14.16 30.91 9.89
CA ASN A 145 15.52 30.44 9.76
C ASN A 145 16.01 30.80 8.35
N PRO A 146 17.22 31.37 8.16
CA PRO A 146 17.81 31.62 6.84
C PRO A 146 17.85 30.41 5.88
N ASP A 147 17.66 29.18 6.36
CA ASP A 147 17.62 27.94 5.54
C ASP A 147 16.20 27.41 5.24
N SER A 148 15.13 28.17 5.51
CA SER A 148 13.75 27.69 5.34
C SER A 148 13.22 27.85 3.91
N PHE A 149 13.63 26.96 3.00
CA PHE A 149 13.35 27.04 1.56
C PHE A 149 11.88 26.80 1.13
N TYR A 150 11.01 26.30 2.03
CA TYR A 150 9.67 25.77 1.66
C TYR A 150 8.45 26.36 2.39
N TYR A 151 8.60 27.36 3.26
CA TYR A 151 7.45 27.89 4.02
C TYR A 151 7.02 29.29 3.58
N ASN A 152 6.20 29.37 2.53
CA ASN A 152 5.41 30.56 2.23
C ASN A 152 4.00 30.40 2.83
N ARG A 153 3.80 30.83 4.08
CA ARG A 153 2.43 31.01 4.62
C ARG A 153 2.07 32.50 4.61
N ALA A 154 1.68 32.97 3.44
CA ALA A 154 0.99 34.24 3.31
C ALA A 154 -0.48 34.05 3.70
N GLU A 155 -0.85 34.30 4.96
CA GLU A 155 -2.24 34.62 5.34
C GLU A 155 -2.31 35.27 6.76
N SER A 156 -2.28 36.61 6.77
CA SER A 156 -2.41 37.56 7.89
C SER A 156 -1.27 37.63 8.94
N ASN A 157 -0.40 38.62 8.76
CA ASN A 157 0.75 38.97 9.62
C ASN A 157 0.39 39.56 11.01
N LYS A 158 -0.83 39.37 11.54
CA LYS A 158 -1.23 39.92 12.85
C LYS A 158 -0.73 39.02 13.98
N ASN A 159 -0.09 39.63 14.98
CA ASN A 159 0.37 38.97 16.20
C ASN A 159 0.17 39.89 17.42
N ALA A 160 0.44 39.37 18.62
CA ALA A 160 0.06 40.04 19.87
C ALA A 160 0.80 41.36 20.09
N THR A 161 2.00 41.51 19.50
CA THR A 161 2.79 42.75 19.59
C THR A 161 2.24 43.89 18.73
N ASN A 162 1.29 43.62 17.83
CA ASN A 162 0.60 44.67 17.09
C ASN A 162 -0.48 45.38 17.91
N LEU A 163 -0.85 44.86 19.07
CA LEU A 163 -1.76 45.54 20.00
C LEU A 163 -0.98 46.47 20.94
N ASP A 164 -1.56 47.61 21.28
CA ASP A 164 -1.03 48.51 22.30
C ASP A 164 -1.09 47.81 23.66
N TYR A 165 0.07 47.38 24.15
CA TYR A 165 0.18 46.58 25.36
C TYR A 165 -0.49 47.24 26.57
N THR A 166 -0.24 48.52 26.80
CA THR A 166 -0.77 49.25 27.96
C THR A 166 -2.28 49.40 27.89
N LYS A 167 -2.81 49.73 26.71
CA LYS A 167 -4.25 49.85 26.50
C LYS A 167 -4.95 48.50 26.64
N THR A 168 -4.42 47.45 26.02
CA THR A 168 -5.02 46.11 26.07
C THR A 168 -5.02 45.54 27.50
N ILE A 169 -3.91 45.65 28.25
CA ILE A 169 -3.88 45.23 29.66
C ILE A 169 -4.90 46.03 30.48
N SER A 170 -4.93 47.35 30.33
CA SER A 170 -5.86 48.20 31.09
C SER A 170 -7.32 47.85 30.80
N ALA A 171 -7.67 47.62 29.53
CA ALA A 171 -9.00 47.21 29.12
C ALA A 171 -9.39 45.84 29.72
N LEU A 172 -8.51 44.83 29.59
CA LEU A 172 -8.76 43.49 30.13
C LEU A 172 -8.86 43.48 31.66
N THR A 173 -8.04 44.26 32.37
CA THR A 173 -8.13 44.41 33.82
C THR A 173 -9.43 45.09 34.24
N SER A 174 -9.88 46.11 33.49
CA SER A 174 -11.17 46.76 33.75
C SER A 174 -12.34 45.77 33.56
N LEU A 175 -12.33 44.99 32.48
CA LEU A 175 -13.34 43.96 32.22
C LEU A 175 -13.34 42.85 33.29
N TYR A 176 -12.16 42.41 33.73
CA TYR A 176 -12.01 41.46 34.83
C TYR A 176 -12.62 41.97 36.14
N ASN A 177 -12.39 43.25 36.47
CA ASN A 177 -12.92 43.85 37.69
C ASN A 177 -14.44 44.05 37.62
N ALA A 178 -14.97 44.32 36.43
CA ALA A 178 -16.41 44.50 36.20
C ALA A 178 -17.19 43.16 36.19
N ALA A 179 -16.56 42.06 35.79
CA ALA A 179 -17.19 40.74 35.74
C ALA A 179 -17.57 40.25 37.15
N LYS A 180 -18.83 39.79 37.31
CA LYS A 180 -19.35 39.24 38.57
C LYS A 180 -19.44 37.73 38.52
N ASN A 181 -19.75 37.16 37.35
CA ASN A 181 -19.79 35.72 37.18
C ASN A 181 -18.36 35.15 37.33
N PRO A 182 -18.12 34.20 38.26
CA PRO A 182 -16.78 33.65 38.50
C PRO A 182 -16.11 33.00 37.28
N GLU A 183 -16.88 32.32 36.42
CA GLU A 183 -16.34 31.71 35.19
C GLU A 183 -15.94 32.79 34.17
N ILE A 184 -16.80 33.79 33.94
CA ILE A 184 -16.47 34.91 33.04
C ILE A 184 -15.28 35.70 33.55
N LYS A 185 -15.22 35.95 34.86
CA LYS A 185 -14.08 36.58 35.50
C LYS A 185 -12.78 35.79 35.28
N GLN A 186 -12.84 34.46 35.43
CA GLN A 186 -11.69 33.60 35.16
C GLN A 186 -11.29 33.60 33.68
N ARG A 187 -12.24 33.71 32.75
CA ARG A 187 -11.96 33.85 31.31
C ARG A 187 -11.23 35.15 30.97
N TYR A 188 -11.56 36.27 31.62
CA TYR A 188 -10.74 37.49 31.50
C TYR A 188 -9.35 37.32 32.12
N GLY A 189 -9.25 36.61 33.25
CA GLY A 189 -7.96 36.20 33.82
C GLY A 189 -7.12 35.39 32.83
N TYR A 190 -7.73 34.43 32.13
CA TYR A 190 -7.09 33.69 31.04
C TYR A 190 -6.58 34.61 29.93
N GLN A 191 -7.39 35.58 29.46
CA GLN A 191 -6.95 36.52 28.41
C GLN A 191 -5.75 37.37 28.88
N LEU A 192 -5.71 37.80 30.14
CA LEU A 192 -4.56 38.51 30.71
C LEU A 192 -3.29 37.66 30.73
N VAL A 193 -3.38 36.39 31.13
CA VAL A 193 -2.23 35.45 31.10
C VAL A 193 -1.79 35.20 29.66
N ARG A 194 -2.74 34.88 28.78
CA ARG A 194 -2.51 34.64 27.35
C ARG A 194 -1.83 35.82 26.69
N PHE A 195 -2.35 37.03 26.84
CA PHE A 195 -1.79 38.22 26.19
C PHE A 195 -0.36 38.50 26.65
N ASN A 196 -0.07 38.38 27.95
CA ASN A 196 1.30 38.51 28.46
C ASN A 196 2.22 37.41 27.92
N HIS A 197 1.75 36.17 27.82
CA HIS A 197 2.53 35.06 27.27
C HIS A 197 2.87 35.29 25.78
N TYR A 198 1.88 35.61 24.93
CA TYR A 198 2.09 35.83 23.49
C TYR A 198 2.90 37.10 23.18
N THR A 199 2.90 38.10 24.06
CA THR A 199 3.80 39.28 23.99
C THR A 199 5.18 39.01 24.61
N ARG A 200 5.47 37.77 25.01
CA ARG A 200 6.72 37.32 25.64
C ARG A 200 7.06 38.03 26.96
N ASN A 201 6.07 38.66 27.60
CA ASN A 201 6.19 39.22 28.95
C ASN A 201 6.00 38.10 29.98
N TYR A 202 6.90 37.12 30.01
CA TYR A 202 6.70 35.87 30.74
C TYR A 202 6.51 36.08 32.25
N ASP A 203 7.33 36.91 32.90
CA ASP A 203 7.16 37.23 34.33
C ASP A 203 5.78 37.84 34.64
N LYS A 204 5.28 38.69 33.74
CA LYS A 204 3.95 39.29 33.88
C LYS A 204 2.83 38.27 33.64
N ALA A 205 3.05 37.26 32.81
CA ALA A 205 2.10 36.15 32.65
C ALA A 205 2.00 35.32 33.94
N LEU A 206 3.13 35.03 34.60
CA LEU A 206 3.18 34.38 35.91
C LEU A 206 2.42 35.20 36.96
N GLN A 207 2.69 36.51 37.03
CA GLN A 207 2.01 37.41 37.96
C GLN A 207 0.50 37.50 37.67
N ALA A 208 0.12 37.58 36.39
CA ALA A 208 -1.27 37.64 35.97
C ALA A 208 -2.04 36.37 36.40
N PHE A 209 -1.42 35.19 36.30
CA PHE A 209 -2.06 33.95 36.75
C PHE A 209 -2.32 33.96 38.26
N LYS A 210 -1.31 34.32 39.06
CA LYS A 210 -1.42 34.42 40.53
C LYS A 210 -2.44 35.48 40.98
N THR A 211 -2.57 36.57 40.22
CA THR A 211 -3.45 37.69 40.58
C THR A 211 -4.90 37.45 40.14
N TYR A 212 -5.09 36.95 38.91
CA TYR A 212 -6.39 36.98 38.23
C TYR A 212 -7.01 35.60 38.00
N VAL A 213 -6.28 34.49 38.19
CA VAL A 213 -6.81 33.14 37.93
C VAL A 213 -6.85 32.29 39.19
N GLU A 214 -5.73 32.20 39.90
CA GLU A 214 -5.57 31.37 41.10
C GLU A 214 -6.57 31.70 42.24
N PRO A 215 -6.83 32.99 42.58
CA PRO A 215 -7.72 33.33 43.70
C PRO A 215 -9.19 32.99 43.46
N ILE A 216 -9.61 32.75 42.21
CA ILE A 216 -10.99 32.39 41.86
C ILE A 216 -11.34 30.98 42.35
N ARG A 217 -10.33 30.10 42.53
CA ARG A 217 -10.48 28.72 43.04
C ARG A 217 -11.44 27.83 42.24
N LEU A 218 -11.72 28.20 40.98
CA LEU A 218 -12.45 27.36 40.03
C LEU A 218 -11.48 26.63 39.12
N LYS A 219 -11.70 25.32 38.92
CA LYS A 219 -10.87 24.44 38.09
C LYS A 219 -11.64 23.97 36.84
N GLY A 220 -12.28 24.91 36.14
CA GLY A 220 -12.99 24.64 34.89
C GLY A 220 -12.10 24.80 33.66
N ALA A 221 -12.68 24.69 32.45
CA ALA A 221 -11.94 24.86 31.20
C ALA A 221 -11.10 26.16 31.14
N PRO A 222 -11.59 27.35 31.56
CA PRO A 222 -10.80 28.58 31.54
C PRO A 222 -9.55 28.53 32.43
N TYR A 223 -9.59 27.77 33.54
CA TYR A 223 -8.45 27.57 34.41
C TYR A 223 -7.33 26.82 33.69
N PHE A 224 -7.65 25.68 33.07
CA PHE A 224 -6.65 24.87 32.37
C PHE A 224 -6.15 25.56 31.09
N MET A 225 -7.00 26.35 30.41
CA MET A 225 -6.56 27.24 29.34
C MET A 225 -5.54 28.29 29.85
N ALA A 226 -5.73 28.86 31.04
CA ALA A 226 -4.76 29.77 31.63
C ALA A 226 -3.50 29.05 32.12
N LEU A 227 -3.64 27.83 32.64
CA LEU A 227 -2.52 27.00 33.11
C LEU A 227 -1.60 26.60 31.95
N ASP A 228 -2.17 26.29 30.79
CA ASP A 228 -1.46 26.03 29.53
C ASP A 228 -0.60 27.23 29.11
N GLN A 229 -1.15 28.45 29.18
CA GLN A 229 -0.41 29.67 28.88
C GLN A 229 0.65 30.01 29.94
N LEU A 230 0.36 29.74 31.22
CA LEU A 230 1.34 29.86 32.30
C LEU A 230 2.52 28.92 32.08
N ALA A 231 2.26 27.66 31.73
CA ALA A 231 3.29 26.66 31.47
C ALA A 231 4.18 27.07 30.27
N GLY A 232 3.58 27.63 29.22
CA GLY A 232 4.32 28.24 28.11
C GLY A 232 5.23 29.39 28.54
N ALA A 233 4.74 30.28 29.41
CA ALA A 233 5.55 31.37 29.96
C ALA A 233 6.69 30.87 30.85
N GLN A 234 6.43 29.87 31.70
CA GLN A 234 7.44 29.20 32.52
C GLN A 234 8.53 28.56 31.67
N ARG A 235 8.17 27.96 30.52
CA ARG A 235 9.14 27.46 29.54
C ARG A 235 10.02 28.59 29.01
N GLY A 236 9.43 29.72 28.66
CA GLY A 236 10.16 30.92 28.23
C GLY A 236 11.17 31.43 29.27
N LEU A 237 10.87 31.24 30.56
CA LEU A 237 11.74 31.56 31.71
C LEU A 237 12.70 30.44 32.09
N GLN A 238 12.81 29.37 31.30
CA GLN A 238 13.63 28.18 31.59
C GLN A 238 13.26 27.44 32.88
N MET A 239 12.05 27.65 33.41
CA MET A 239 11.49 26.93 34.56
C MET A 239 10.94 25.56 34.13
N ASN A 240 11.80 24.72 33.52
CA ASN A 240 11.39 23.52 32.80
C ASN A 240 10.59 22.52 33.65
N GLY A 241 10.98 22.28 34.91
CA GLY A 241 10.26 21.37 35.79
C GLY A 241 8.84 21.83 36.12
N ASP A 242 8.65 23.14 36.35
CA ASP A 242 7.32 23.69 36.63
C ASP A 242 6.46 23.76 35.36
N ALA A 243 7.06 24.10 34.22
CA ALA A 243 6.39 24.06 32.93
C ALA A 243 5.89 22.64 32.60
N ASN A 244 6.75 21.62 32.72
CA ASN A 244 6.39 20.22 32.49
C ASN A 244 5.25 19.76 33.41
N TRP A 245 5.33 20.10 34.70
CA TRP A 245 4.26 19.77 35.66
C TRP A 245 2.93 20.43 35.31
N ASN A 246 2.94 21.71 34.91
CA ASN A 246 1.71 22.41 34.57
C ASN A 246 1.12 21.93 33.23
N PHE A 247 1.95 21.64 32.22
CA PHE A 247 1.47 20.98 31.00
C PHE A 247 0.94 19.56 31.27
N PHE A 248 1.55 18.80 32.19
CA PHE A 248 1.04 17.51 32.65
C PHE A 248 -0.36 17.64 33.28
N GLN A 249 -0.57 18.66 34.12
CA GLN A 249 -1.88 18.93 34.71
C GLN A 249 -2.91 19.36 33.65
N VAL A 250 -2.51 20.14 32.62
CA VAL A 250 -3.37 20.45 31.47
C VAL A 250 -3.71 19.17 30.71
N PHE A 251 -2.72 18.33 30.41
CA PHE A 251 -2.91 17.05 29.73
C PHE A 251 -3.94 16.17 30.43
N MET A 252 -3.82 16.02 31.76
CA MET A 252 -4.75 15.22 32.55
C MET A 252 -6.18 15.76 32.51
N ASN A 253 -6.34 17.07 32.66
CA ASN A 253 -7.64 17.68 32.96
C ASN A 253 -8.34 18.33 31.75
N SER A 254 -7.69 18.37 30.59
CA SER A 254 -8.29 18.84 29.34
C SER A 254 -8.50 17.69 28.35
N LYS A 255 -9.58 17.75 27.58
CA LYS A 255 -9.86 16.81 26.48
C LYS A 255 -9.37 17.39 25.16
N SER A 256 -9.73 18.62 24.85
CA SER A 256 -9.38 19.29 23.59
C SER A 256 -7.92 19.78 23.50
N ARG A 257 -7.14 19.68 24.59
CA ARG A 257 -5.75 20.18 24.67
C ARG A 257 -4.69 19.11 24.93
N LYS A 258 -5.05 17.82 24.94
CA LYS A 258 -4.10 16.75 25.26
C LYS A 258 -2.90 16.75 24.31
N GLU A 259 -3.13 16.83 23.00
CA GLU A 259 -2.05 16.84 22.00
C GLU A 259 -1.11 18.03 22.16
N SER A 260 -1.67 19.24 22.28
CA SER A 260 -0.86 20.46 22.42
C SER A 260 -0.08 20.50 23.74
N ALA A 261 -0.71 20.07 24.85
CA ALA A 261 -0.04 19.92 26.13
C ALA A 261 1.08 18.88 26.06
N PHE A 262 0.84 17.74 25.41
CA PHE A 262 1.82 16.69 25.20
C PHE A 262 3.06 17.18 24.45
N VAL A 263 2.88 17.81 23.29
CA VAL A 263 3.99 18.41 22.52
C VAL A 263 4.74 19.45 23.36
N SER A 264 4.02 20.25 24.14
CA SER A 264 4.62 21.34 24.93
C SER A 264 5.36 20.87 26.18
N MET A 265 5.06 19.67 26.71
CA MET A 265 5.78 19.06 27.83
C MET A 265 7.25 18.78 27.48
N LYS A 266 7.59 18.50 26.21
CA LYS A 266 8.97 18.20 25.76
C LYS A 266 9.68 17.19 26.70
N LEU A 267 9.06 16.05 26.96
CA LEU A 267 9.65 15.00 27.79
C LEU A 267 10.78 14.30 27.01
N SER A 268 11.99 14.86 27.07
CA SER A 268 13.14 14.37 26.30
C SER A 268 14.19 13.65 27.15
N ASP A 269 14.02 13.58 28.47
CA ASP A 269 14.99 12.97 29.38
C ASP A 269 14.36 12.35 30.63
N THR A 270 15.10 11.44 31.27
CA THR A 270 14.68 10.75 32.49
C THR A 270 14.48 11.71 33.67
N ALA A 271 15.19 12.84 33.72
CA ALA A 271 15.08 13.81 34.80
C ALA A 271 13.72 14.53 34.80
N SER A 272 13.21 14.85 33.61
CA SER A 272 11.90 15.46 33.36
C SER A 272 10.77 14.53 33.80
N PHE A 273 10.87 13.25 33.47
CA PHE A 273 9.93 12.23 33.93
C PHE A 273 9.95 12.06 35.46
N ASN A 274 11.15 11.94 36.05
CA ASN A 274 11.32 11.81 37.50
C ASN A 274 10.74 13.01 38.26
N ASN A 275 10.77 14.21 37.67
CA ASN A 275 10.13 15.39 38.26
C ASN A 275 8.60 15.24 38.36
N ILE A 276 7.95 14.78 37.29
CA ILE A 276 6.50 14.52 37.28
C ILE A 276 6.16 13.41 38.28
N MET A 277 6.88 12.29 38.24
CA MET A 277 6.63 11.15 39.14
C MET A 277 6.82 11.52 40.61
N LYS A 278 7.80 12.37 40.94
CA LYS A 278 8.01 12.87 42.31
C LYS A 278 6.87 13.78 42.80
N ARG A 279 6.24 14.52 41.88
CA ARG A 279 5.13 15.45 42.20
C ARG A 279 3.76 14.76 42.19
N ALA A 280 3.62 13.64 41.49
CA ALA A 280 2.39 12.86 41.43
C ALA A 280 1.99 12.34 42.83
N GLY A 281 0.96 12.94 43.41
CA GLY A 281 0.52 12.68 44.78
C GLY A 281 -0.52 11.58 44.89
N ASN A 282 -1.25 11.28 43.82
CA ASN A 282 -2.33 10.29 43.80
C ASN A 282 -2.13 9.22 42.71
N ASN A 283 -2.95 8.17 42.76
CA ASN A 283 -2.88 7.04 41.84
C ASN A 283 -3.16 7.45 40.39
N GLU A 284 -4.09 8.37 40.15
CA GLU A 284 -4.43 8.83 38.80
C GLU A 284 -3.25 9.56 38.13
N GLU A 285 -2.58 10.46 38.87
CA GLU A 285 -1.38 11.17 38.40
C GLU A 285 -0.22 10.21 38.14
N LYS A 286 0.00 9.23 39.03
CA LYS A 286 1.05 8.22 38.83
C LYS A 286 0.78 7.36 37.61
N ASN A 287 -0.47 6.91 37.43
CA ASN A 287 -0.89 6.11 36.28
C ASN A 287 -0.73 6.88 34.98
N MET A 288 -1.11 8.17 34.97
CA MET A 288 -0.94 9.04 33.80
C MET A 288 0.54 9.27 33.48
N ALA A 289 1.39 9.45 34.48
CA ALA A 289 2.83 9.57 34.25
C ALA A 289 3.36 8.31 33.55
N TYR A 290 3.02 7.11 34.02
CA TYR A 290 3.43 5.87 33.35
C TYR A 290 2.90 5.75 31.92
N PHE A 291 1.67 6.18 31.66
CA PHE A 291 1.13 6.26 30.30
C PHE A 291 1.97 7.14 29.37
N LEU A 292 2.35 8.35 29.82
CA LEU A 292 3.17 9.27 29.02
C LEU A 292 4.56 8.68 28.72
N LEU A 293 5.16 7.99 29.70
CA LEU A 293 6.43 7.30 29.49
C LEU A 293 6.29 6.14 28.51
N GLY A 294 5.22 5.34 28.64
CA GLY A 294 4.95 4.21 27.76
C GLY A 294 4.70 4.65 26.33
N TYR A 295 4.04 5.78 26.14
CA TYR A 295 3.78 6.34 24.82
C TYR A 295 5.07 6.86 24.12
N GLU A 296 5.98 7.53 24.84
CA GLU A 296 7.25 8.02 24.25
C GLU A 296 8.27 6.89 24.00
N ASP A 297 8.34 5.88 24.88
CA ASP A 297 9.29 4.76 24.78
C ASP A 297 8.55 3.44 24.50
N PHE A 298 7.81 3.40 23.37
CA PHE A 298 6.87 2.33 23.05
C PHE A 298 7.54 1.01 22.56
N ALA A 299 8.86 0.84 22.68
CA ALA A 299 9.56 -0.33 22.14
C ALA A 299 9.23 -1.66 22.85
N ASN A 300 8.87 -1.62 24.14
CA ASN A 300 8.28 -2.74 24.86
C ASN A 300 7.25 -2.21 25.88
N PRO A 301 5.96 -2.21 25.55
CA PRO A 301 4.95 -1.56 26.39
C PRO A 301 4.61 -2.33 27.67
N ILE A 302 4.92 -3.63 27.74
CA ILE A 302 4.44 -4.53 28.81
C ILE A 302 4.94 -4.12 30.22
N PRO A 303 6.24 -3.84 30.46
CA PRO A 303 6.71 -3.47 31.80
C PRO A 303 6.05 -2.19 32.35
N LEU A 304 5.64 -1.27 31.49
CA LEU A 304 4.94 -0.05 31.89
C LEU A 304 3.45 -0.31 32.11
N MET A 305 2.82 -1.12 31.26
CA MET A 305 1.46 -1.61 31.45
C MET A 305 1.30 -2.36 32.78
N GLU A 306 2.30 -3.13 33.20
CA GLU A 306 2.33 -3.80 34.52
C GLU A 306 2.26 -2.79 35.69
N LYS A 307 3.03 -1.70 35.62
CA LYS A 307 2.97 -0.64 36.63
C LYS A 307 1.63 0.08 36.65
N MET A 308 1.02 0.27 35.48
CA MET A 308 -0.31 0.87 35.35
C MET A 308 -1.41 -0.05 35.90
N TYR A 309 -1.30 -1.35 35.62
CA TYR A 309 -2.18 -2.39 36.16
C TYR A 309 -2.19 -2.42 37.68
N ASP A 310 -1.02 -2.36 38.32
CA ASP A 310 -0.88 -2.34 39.78
C ASP A 310 -1.57 -1.11 40.43
N ILE A 311 -1.73 -0.03 39.68
CA ILE A 311 -2.39 1.20 40.14
C ILE A 311 -3.90 1.15 39.91
N ASN A 312 -4.32 0.88 38.66
CA ASN A 312 -5.71 0.80 38.27
C ASN A 312 -5.89 -0.09 37.02
N PRO A 313 -6.28 -1.37 37.21
CA PRO A 313 -6.45 -2.32 36.09
C PRO A 313 -7.66 -1.99 35.20
N ASP A 314 -8.61 -1.18 35.69
CA ASP A 314 -9.79 -0.72 34.95
C ASP A 314 -9.54 0.60 34.18
N SER A 315 -8.33 1.18 34.27
CA SER A 315 -8.06 2.51 33.69
C SER A 315 -8.13 2.54 32.17
N GLU A 316 -8.73 3.59 31.62
CA GLU A 316 -8.92 3.73 30.19
C GLU A 316 -7.59 3.89 29.43
N ILE A 317 -6.63 4.60 30.02
CA ILE A 317 -5.29 4.76 29.46
C ILE A 317 -4.48 3.45 29.40
N LEU A 318 -4.79 2.47 30.26
CA LEU A 318 -4.20 1.14 30.14
C LEU A 318 -4.77 0.39 28.92
N LYS A 319 -6.06 0.56 28.62
CA LYS A 319 -6.68 0.02 27.41
C LYS A 319 -6.12 0.67 26.14
N VAL A 320 -5.82 1.97 26.18
CA VAL A 320 -5.11 2.67 25.08
C VAL A 320 -3.76 2.03 24.81
N MET A 321 -2.95 1.78 25.84
CA MET A 321 -1.66 1.08 25.69
C MET A 321 -1.83 -0.34 25.13
N ALA A 322 -2.84 -1.09 25.60
CA ALA A 322 -3.13 -2.42 25.08
C ALA A 322 -3.57 -2.39 23.61
N ALA A 323 -4.47 -1.48 23.22
CA ALA A 323 -4.92 -1.31 21.84
C ALA A 323 -3.75 -0.99 20.91
N ARG A 324 -2.85 -0.08 21.33
CA ARG A 324 -1.63 0.20 20.59
C ARG A 324 -0.76 -1.04 20.42
N SER A 325 -0.55 -1.77 21.51
CA SER A 325 0.29 -2.98 21.54
C SER A 325 -0.26 -4.08 20.62
N ILE A 326 -1.59 -4.23 20.60
CA ILE A 326 -2.27 -5.16 19.70
C ILE A 326 -2.08 -4.73 18.24
N ASN A 327 -2.24 -3.45 17.91
CA ASN A 327 -2.09 -2.95 16.54
C ASN A 327 -0.63 -2.99 16.06
N GLU A 328 0.35 -2.81 16.97
CA GLU A 328 1.77 -3.04 16.65
C GLU A 328 2.04 -4.51 16.30
N LEU A 329 1.56 -5.46 17.13
CA LEU A 329 1.66 -6.88 16.83
C LEU A 329 0.93 -7.19 15.53
N GLU A 330 -0.32 -6.80 15.39
CA GLU A 330 -1.13 -7.08 14.20
C GLU A 330 -0.39 -6.71 12.91
N ARG A 331 0.20 -5.51 12.84
CA ARG A 331 0.96 -5.03 11.68
C ARG A 331 2.29 -5.74 11.44
N SER A 332 2.83 -6.42 12.47
CA SER A 332 3.99 -7.31 12.32
C SER A 332 3.61 -8.71 11.82
N TYR A 333 2.35 -9.10 12.01
CA TYR A 333 1.83 -10.41 11.62
C TYR A 333 1.10 -10.36 10.26
N LEU A 334 0.39 -9.28 9.95
CA LEU A 334 -0.46 -9.16 8.77
C LEU A 334 0.09 -8.09 7.78
N PRO A 335 0.07 -8.35 6.47
CA PRO A 335 0.66 -7.45 5.47
C PRO A 335 -0.25 -6.29 5.08
N THR A 336 0.37 -5.11 4.89
CA THR A 336 -0.26 -3.94 4.23
C THR A 336 -0.46 -4.20 2.74
N TYR A 337 0.57 -4.75 2.09
CA TYR A 337 0.59 -5.10 0.67
C TYR A 337 1.15 -6.50 0.48
N TYR A 338 0.48 -7.27 -0.37
CA TYR A 338 0.85 -8.63 -0.71
C TYR A 338 1.71 -8.59 -1.97
N TYR A 339 2.96 -8.15 -1.83
CA TYR A 339 3.96 -8.32 -2.89
C TYR A 339 4.53 -9.75 -2.84
N ALA A 340 5.05 -10.25 -3.95
CA ALA A 340 5.91 -11.42 -3.93
C ALA A 340 7.10 -11.12 -3.02
N SER A 341 7.14 -11.68 -1.82
CA SER A 341 8.38 -11.66 -1.04
C SER A 341 9.33 -12.65 -1.70
N ASP A 342 10.20 -12.14 -2.56
CA ASP A 342 11.52 -12.70 -2.90
C ASP A 342 12.21 -11.76 -3.90
N ASP A 343 12.80 -10.66 -3.40
CA ASP A 343 14.03 -10.07 -3.98
C ASP A 343 14.67 -8.94 -3.15
N ILE A 344 14.22 -8.65 -1.91
CA ILE A 344 14.96 -7.76 -1.01
C ILE A 344 16.04 -8.52 -0.20
N ASN A 345 15.97 -9.85 -0.12
CA ASN A 345 16.92 -10.65 0.67
C ASN A 345 17.45 -11.86 -0.10
N ASN A 346 18.56 -11.70 -0.82
CA ASN A 346 19.46 -12.82 -1.08
C ASN A 346 20.53 -12.84 0.03
N PRO A 347 20.34 -13.54 1.17
CA PRO A 347 21.45 -13.83 2.03
C PRO A 347 22.35 -14.81 1.28
N VAL A 348 23.58 -14.38 1.06
CA VAL A 348 24.72 -15.17 0.61
C VAL A 348 24.62 -16.60 1.15
N VAL A 349 24.40 -17.58 0.27
CA VAL A 349 24.58 -18.99 0.59
C VAL A 349 26.07 -19.21 0.79
N HIS A 350 26.53 -19.06 2.03
CA HIS A 350 27.81 -19.61 2.44
C HIS A 350 27.69 -21.13 2.41
N ASN A 351 28.24 -21.73 1.35
CA ASN A 351 28.54 -23.16 1.33
C ASN A 351 29.44 -23.49 2.52
N LYS A 352 28.90 -24.21 3.51
CA LYS A 352 29.72 -24.92 4.50
C LYS A 352 29.92 -26.34 4.02
N ASP A 353 31.21 -26.66 3.86
CA ASP A 353 31.71 -27.98 3.51
C ASP A 353 31.14 -29.10 4.37
N SER A 354 30.83 -30.19 3.68
CA SER A 354 30.41 -31.47 4.22
C SER A 354 31.63 -32.29 4.64
N SER A 355 31.78 -32.56 5.94
CA SER A 355 32.60 -33.68 6.42
C SER A 355 32.20 -34.12 7.84
N GLY A 356 31.91 -35.42 8.01
CA GLY A 356 31.98 -36.10 9.31
C GLY A 356 30.76 -36.96 9.69
N LYS A 357 31.00 -38.26 9.91
CA LYS A 357 30.05 -39.37 10.10
C LYS A 357 29.38 -39.45 11.49
N PRO A 358 28.30 -40.25 11.62
CA PRO A 358 27.48 -40.41 12.84
C PRO A 358 27.98 -41.56 13.74
N ALA A 359 27.64 -41.53 15.04
CA ALA A 359 27.93 -42.61 15.98
C ALA A 359 26.66 -43.07 16.73
N ASP A 360 26.50 -44.41 16.75
CA ASP A 360 25.51 -45.32 17.34
C ASP A 360 25.10 -45.02 18.79
N GLN A 361 23.84 -45.18 19.22
CA GLN A 361 23.03 -46.41 19.45
C GLN A 361 23.56 -47.38 20.51
N THR A 362 22.72 -47.61 21.53
CA THR A 362 22.57 -48.87 22.31
C THR A 362 21.15 -48.81 22.92
N GLU A 363 20.13 -49.54 22.42
CA GLU A 363 19.78 -50.97 22.63
C GLU A 363 19.45 -51.30 24.12
N ILE A 364 18.34 -51.94 24.52
CA ILE A 364 17.87 -53.31 24.21
C ILE A 364 16.37 -53.57 24.64
N LYS A 365 15.61 -54.20 23.71
CA LYS A 365 14.53 -55.26 23.72
C LYS A 365 13.29 -55.21 24.66
N GLU A 366 12.03 -55.21 24.15
CA GLU A 366 11.14 -56.26 23.52
C GLU A 366 10.34 -57.08 24.59
N VAL A 367 8.99 -57.18 24.64
CA VAL A 367 8.03 -57.88 23.73
C VAL A 367 6.50 -57.64 24.07
N LYS A 368 5.69 -57.37 23.02
CA LYS A 368 4.24 -57.62 22.66
C LYS A 368 2.97 -57.05 23.36
N LYS A 369 2.18 -56.34 22.51
CA LYS A 369 0.70 -56.28 22.21
C LYS A 369 -0.29 -56.18 23.40
N GLU A 370 -1.28 -55.27 23.47
CA GLU A 370 -2.23 -54.76 22.44
C GLU A 370 -3.04 -53.54 23.00
N LYS A 371 -3.59 -52.70 22.10
CA LYS A 371 -4.45 -51.48 22.28
C LYS A 371 -3.72 -50.15 22.58
N LEU A 372 -3.77 -49.24 21.60
CA LEU A 372 -3.16 -47.90 21.60
C LEU A 372 -3.65 -47.03 22.78
N SER A 373 -2.71 -46.49 23.55
CA SER A 373 -2.95 -45.61 24.70
C SER A 373 -2.82 -44.13 24.30
N PHE A 374 -3.44 -43.24 25.08
CA PHE A 374 -3.39 -41.77 24.97
C PHE A 374 -1.96 -41.21 24.79
N TRP A 375 -0.94 -41.92 25.29
CA TRP A 375 0.46 -41.56 25.12
C TRP A 375 1.02 -41.77 23.71
N ASP A 376 0.47 -42.69 22.90
CA ASP A 376 0.88 -42.86 21.49
C ASP A 376 0.39 -41.70 20.60
N LYS A 377 -0.69 -41.01 21.01
CA LYS A 377 -1.16 -39.76 20.37
C LYS A 377 -0.25 -38.58 20.73
N ILE A 378 0.23 -38.52 21.97
CA ILE A 378 1.16 -37.48 22.46
C ILE A 378 2.55 -37.63 21.83
N VAL A 379 3.07 -38.86 21.68
CA VAL A 379 4.37 -39.08 21.04
C VAL A 379 4.34 -38.75 19.54
N ARG A 380 3.21 -38.96 18.85
CA ARG A 380 3.01 -38.49 17.46
C ARG A 380 2.92 -36.97 17.37
N PHE A 381 2.26 -36.32 18.32
CA PHE A 381 2.21 -34.86 18.44
C PHE A 381 3.62 -34.26 18.57
N PHE A 382 4.51 -34.82 19.41
CA PHE A 382 5.88 -34.30 19.57
C PHE A 382 6.87 -34.72 18.46
N LYS A 383 6.66 -35.85 17.76
CA LYS A 383 7.47 -36.21 16.58
C LYS A 383 7.22 -35.28 15.40
N ASN A 384 6.01 -34.75 15.26
CA ASN A 384 5.67 -33.75 14.25
C ASN A 384 6.03 -32.31 14.68
N LEU A 385 6.20 -32.03 15.98
CA LEU A 385 6.51 -30.69 16.48
C LEU A 385 8.01 -30.33 16.43
N PHE A 386 8.94 -31.29 16.34
CA PHE A 386 10.39 -31.01 16.33
C PHE A 386 11.23 -31.85 15.35
N GLY A 387 10.60 -32.61 14.45
CA GLY A 387 11.29 -33.37 13.39
C GLY A 387 11.34 -32.60 12.07
N GLY A 388 12.32 -31.70 11.91
CA GLY A 388 12.56 -31.04 10.63
C GLY A 388 13.08 -32.01 9.57
N SER A 389 12.34 -32.20 8.47
CA SER A 389 12.92 -32.65 7.21
C SER A 389 12.18 -32.04 6.01
N LYS A 390 12.86 -31.08 5.39
CA LYS A 390 12.83 -30.67 3.97
C LYS A 390 11.61 -31.12 3.16
N SER A 391 10.71 -30.19 2.86
CA SER A 391 9.87 -30.30 1.67
C SER A 391 10.72 -29.91 0.45
N ASP A 392 11.09 -30.92 -0.35
CA ASP A 392 11.41 -30.67 -1.74
C ASP A 392 10.16 -30.07 -2.39
N LYS A 393 10.26 -28.83 -2.90
CA LYS A 393 9.27 -28.24 -3.80
C LYS A 393 9.15 -29.16 -5.02
N LYS A 394 8.12 -30.02 -5.03
CA LYS A 394 7.69 -30.70 -6.26
C LYS A 394 6.95 -29.70 -7.14
N ASP A 395 7.63 -29.29 -8.20
CA ASP A 395 7.05 -28.61 -9.35
C ASP A 395 5.90 -29.46 -9.95
N GLY A 396 4.70 -28.88 -10.09
CA GLY A 396 3.73 -29.26 -11.13
C GLY A 396 2.62 -30.29 -10.83
N GLY A 397 2.29 -30.60 -9.58
CA GLY A 397 1.06 -31.37 -9.25
C GLY A 397 -0.16 -30.46 -9.10
N LYS A 398 -1.32 -30.83 -9.65
CA LYS A 398 -2.59 -30.07 -9.51
C LYS A 398 -2.90 -29.78 -8.04
N GLN A 399 -3.05 -28.51 -7.66
CA GLN A 399 -3.51 -28.08 -6.33
C GLN A 399 -4.93 -28.58 -5.97
N SER A 400 -5.71 -29.08 -6.94
CA SER A 400 -7.11 -29.49 -6.74
C SER A 400 -7.34 -30.70 -5.83
N ASP A 401 -6.29 -31.46 -5.49
CA ASP A 401 -6.42 -32.75 -4.79
C ASP A 401 -6.04 -32.66 -3.30
N GLN A 402 -5.95 -31.45 -2.74
CA GLN A 402 -5.62 -31.24 -1.33
C GLN A 402 -6.73 -31.72 -0.37
N SER A 403 -6.31 -32.43 0.66
CA SER A 403 -7.16 -32.85 1.77
C SER A 403 -7.59 -31.67 2.65
N ASP A 404 -8.68 -31.85 3.39
CA ASP A 404 -9.18 -30.81 4.30
C ASP A 404 -8.18 -30.52 5.43
N ASP A 405 -7.47 -31.54 5.91
CA ASP A 405 -6.40 -31.40 6.92
C ASP A 405 -5.22 -30.57 6.36
N GLU A 406 -4.76 -30.85 5.14
CA GLU A 406 -3.70 -30.07 4.49
C GLU A 406 -4.08 -28.59 4.32
N LEU A 407 -5.35 -28.31 4.00
CA LEU A 407 -5.84 -26.95 3.86
C LEU A 407 -6.05 -26.24 5.21
N LEU A 408 -6.37 -26.97 6.28
CA LEU A 408 -6.52 -26.41 7.64
C LEU A 408 -5.17 -26.11 8.29
N GLU A 409 -4.19 -26.98 8.07
CA GLU A 409 -2.82 -26.86 8.61
C GLU A 409 -1.93 -25.93 7.77
N ASN A 410 -2.39 -25.48 6.59
CA ASN A 410 -1.63 -24.59 5.73
C ASN A 410 -1.27 -23.28 6.46
N PRO A 411 0.02 -22.90 6.56
CA PRO A 411 0.44 -21.72 7.30
C PRO A 411 -0.03 -20.40 6.69
N ASP A 412 -0.38 -20.38 5.40
CA ASP A 412 -0.72 -19.22 4.59
C ASP A 412 -2.23 -18.97 4.45
N ARG A 413 -3.09 -19.66 5.22
CA ARG A 413 -4.57 -19.51 5.16
C ARG A 413 -5.05 -18.09 5.42
N ILE A 414 -4.36 -17.43 6.33
CA ILE A 414 -4.28 -15.98 6.40
C ILE A 414 -2.86 -15.67 5.99
N PRO A 415 -2.62 -14.70 5.10
CA PRO A 415 -1.27 -14.36 4.72
C PRO A 415 -0.55 -13.70 5.90
N PHE A 416 0.05 -14.50 6.76
CA PHE A 416 0.89 -14.01 7.83
C PHE A 416 2.30 -13.80 7.30
N TYR A 417 2.99 -12.75 7.74
CA TYR A 417 4.42 -12.62 7.53
C TYR A 417 5.14 -13.79 8.22
N THR A 418 5.92 -14.57 7.46
CA THR A 418 6.85 -15.57 8.03
C THR A 418 8.18 -14.94 8.43
N GLN A 419 8.50 -13.77 7.87
CA GLN A 419 9.63 -12.90 8.20
C GLN A 419 9.21 -11.43 8.03
N ASN A 420 9.78 -10.53 8.83
CA ASN A 420 9.45 -9.11 8.87
C ASN A 420 9.86 -8.40 7.56
N THR A 421 8.94 -8.34 6.58
CA THR A 421 9.19 -7.80 5.23
C THR A 421 8.40 -6.51 4.96
N GLY A 422 7.90 -5.84 5.99
CA GLY A 422 7.15 -4.60 5.79
C GLY A 422 8.00 -3.56 5.07
N PHE A 423 7.47 -3.07 3.94
CA PHE A 423 8.08 -2.11 3.01
C PHE A 423 8.58 -0.80 3.69
N TYR A 424 8.09 -0.51 4.89
CA TYR A 424 8.38 0.68 5.68
C TYR A 424 9.47 0.49 6.76
N TRP A 425 9.97 -0.74 6.94
CA TRP A 425 10.97 -1.02 7.97
C TRP A 425 12.36 -1.09 7.33
N SER A 426 13.26 -0.21 7.78
CA SER A 426 14.70 -0.41 7.58
C SER A 426 15.13 -1.73 8.23
N ASP A 427 16.00 -2.50 7.58
CA ASP A 427 16.52 -3.81 8.02
C ASP A 427 17.00 -3.87 9.49
N ASP A 428 17.28 -2.72 10.11
CA ASP A 428 17.84 -2.58 11.46
C ASP A 428 16.82 -2.56 12.61
N LYS A 429 15.51 -2.54 12.37
CA LYS A 429 14.48 -2.55 13.45
C LYS A 429 13.50 -3.71 13.28
N LYS A 430 13.87 -4.89 13.79
CA LYS A 430 12.91 -5.99 13.96
C LYS A 430 11.90 -5.59 15.05
N PRO A 431 10.58 -5.53 14.77
CA PRO A 431 9.59 -5.43 15.82
C PRO A 431 9.75 -6.62 16.76
N THR A 432 9.68 -6.36 18.06
CA THR A 432 9.82 -7.41 19.07
C THR A 432 8.50 -8.17 19.11
N ASP A 433 8.52 -9.48 18.88
CA ASP A 433 7.33 -10.30 19.09
C ASP A 433 7.09 -10.49 20.59
N PHE A 434 6.15 -9.73 21.13
CA PHE A 434 5.71 -9.81 22.53
C PHE A 434 4.31 -10.41 22.69
N LEU A 435 3.82 -11.17 21.71
CA LEU A 435 2.48 -11.77 21.72
C LEU A 435 2.22 -12.62 22.97
N SER A 436 3.17 -13.47 23.37
CA SER A 436 3.02 -14.33 24.55
C SER A 436 2.87 -13.53 25.84
N ASP A 437 3.67 -12.47 26.00
CA ASP A 437 3.66 -11.65 27.22
C ASP A 437 2.43 -10.75 27.27
N LEU A 438 2.00 -10.18 26.14
CA LEU A 438 0.75 -9.43 26.05
C LEU A 438 -0.48 -10.33 26.30
N ALA A 439 -0.47 -11.58 25.81
CA ALA A 439 -1.54 -12.54 26.07
C ALA A 439 -1.64 -12.87 27.58
N LYS A 440 -0.51 -13.12 28.26
CA LYS A 440 -0.48 -13.32 29.72
C LYS A 440 -0.97 -12.09 30.48
N PHE A 441 -0.51 -10.91 30.10
CA PHE A 441 -0.94 -9.64 30.70
C PHE A 441 -2.46 -9.44 30.54
N THR A 442 -2.97 -9.68 29.34
CA THR A 442 -4.39 -9.53 29.00
C THR A 442 -5.24 -10.54 29.77
N GLU A 443 -4.83 -11.81 29.86
CA GLU A 443 -5.54 -12.84 30.63
C GLU A 443 -5.62 -12.47 32.12
N LYS A 444 -4.50 -12.01 32.69
CA LYS A 444 -4.43 -11.52 34.06
C LYS A 444 -5.34 -10.31 34.29
N THR A 445 -5.37 -9.38 33.34
CA THR A 445 -6.16 -8.14 33.46
C THR A 445 -7.65 -8.39 33.28
N LYS A 446 -8.03 -9.28 32.37
CA LYS A 446 -9.40 -9.78 32.19
C LYS A 446 -10.01 -10.31 33.49
N GLY A 447 -9.21 -10.92 34.37
CA GLY A 447 -9.67 -11.44 35.67
C GLY A 447 -9.94 -10.38 36.75
N GLN A 448 -9.45 -9.14 36.58
CA GLN A 448 -9.63 -8.06 37.55
C GLN A 448 -10.49 -6.91 37.01
N SER A 449 -10.38 -6.62 35.71
CA SER A 449 -11.14 -5.55 35.08
C SER A 449 -12.59 -5.95 34.85
N LYS A 450 -13.51 -5.00 35.01
CA LYS A 450 -14.94 -5.19 34.74
C LYS A 450 -15.34 -4.89 33.30
N ASP A 451 -14.42 -4.31 32.53
CA ASP A 451 -14.65 -3.93 31.14
C ASP A 451 -14.46 -5.09 30.17
N GLU A 452 -15.41 -5.28 29.25
CA GLU A 452 -15.39 -6.32 28.22
C GLU A 452 -14.24 -6.13 27.21
N PHE A 453 -13.65 -4.94 27.13
CA PHE A 453 -12.46 -4.67 26.29
C PHE A 453 -11.38 -5.75 26.42
N TRP A 454 -11.10 -6.21 27.64
CA TRP A 454 -10.04 -7.21 27.85
C TRP A 454 -10.41 -8.61 27.39
N GLN A 455 -11.71 -8.95 27.35
CA GLN A 455 -12.18 -10.20 26.74
C GLN A 455 -12.04 -10.13 25.21
N ILE A 456 -12.36 -8.98 24.62
CA ILE A 456 -12.19 -8.75 23.18
C ILE A 456 -10.70 -8.81 22.79
N ALA A 457 -9.84 -8.10 23.53
CA ALA A 457 -8.39 -8.17 23.36
C ALA A 457 -7.85 -9.60 23.52
N ASN A 458 -8.33 -10.35 24.51
CA ASN A 458 -7.93 -11.75 24.73
C ASN A 458 -8.30 -12.64 23.56
N ALA A 459 -9.53 -12.54 23.06
CA ALA A 459 -9.98 -13.26 21.87
C ALA A 459 -9.13 -12.90 20.64
N TYR A 460 -8.70 -11.65 20.52
CA TYR A 460 -7.92 -11.18 19.39
C TYR A 460 -6.48 -11.70 19.43
N LEU A 461 -5.85 -11.68 20.60
CA LEU A 461 -4.51 -12.26 20.78
C LEU A 461 -4.51 -13.78 20.55
N LYS A 462 -5.60 -14.48 20.92
CA LYS A 462 -5.80 -15.89 20.57
C LYS A 462 -5.87 -16.11 19.07
N PHE A 463 -6.59 -15.24 18.35
CA PHE A 463 -6.64 -15.25 16.89
C PHE A 463 -5.25 -15.04 16.27
N LEU A 464 -4.47 -14.06 16.74
CA LEU A 464 -3.09 -13.84 16.29
C LEU A 464 -2.19 -15.05 16.57
N SER A 465 -2.40 -15.75 17.69
CA SER A 465 -1.70 -17.02 17.99
C SER A 465 -2.26 -18.24 17.26
N LYS A 466 -3.17 -18.06 16.30
CA LYS A 466 -3.85 -19.12 15.52
C LYS A 466 -4.73 -20.07 16.35
N ASP A 467 -5.12 -19.66 17.57
CA ASP A 467 -6.08 -20.33 18.45
C ASP A 467 -7.51 -19.82 18.14
N TYR A 468 -8.04 -20.20 16.97
CA TYR A 468 -9.35 -19.72 16.50
C TYR A 468 -10.52 -20.28 17.30
N GLU A 469 -10.40 -21.52 17.79
CA GLU A 469 -11.41 -22.14 18.66
C GLU A 469 -11.50 -21.40 20.00
N GLY A 470 -10.36 -21.22 20.69
CA GLY A 470 -10.32 -20.46 21.94
C GLY A 470 -10.73 -19.00 21.76
N SER A 471 -10.39 -18.38 20.62
CA SER A 471 -10.90 -17.05 20.27
C SER A 471 -12.43 -17.03 20.19
N THR A 472 -13.02 -18.01 19.51
CA THR A 472 -14.48 -18.12 19.33
C THR A 472 -15.21 -18.38 20.64
N GLU A 473 -14.66 -19.24 21.50
CA GLU A 473 -15.21 -19.50 22.84
C GLU A 473 -15.31 -18.20 23.64
N VAL A 474 -14.22 -17.44 23.73
CA VAL A 474 -14.20 -16.14 24.45
C VAL A 474 -15.22 -15.17 23.84
N LEU A 475 -15.28 -15.02 22.50
CA LEU A 475 -16.23 -14.11 21.84
C LEU A 475 -17.71 -14.48 22.07
N ASN A 476 -18.01 -15.75 22.34
CA ASN A 476 -19.38 -16.20 22.60
C ASN A 476 -19.83 -15.94 24.04
N GLU A 477 -18.89 -15.77 24.97
CA GLU A 477 -19.17 -15.46 26.37
C GLU A 477 -19.43 -13.96 26.62
N ILE A 478 -18.90 -13.08 25.75
CA ILE A 478 -18.99 -11.63 25.93
C ILE A 478 -20.45 -11.15 25.78
N LYS A 479 -20.91 -10.39 26.77
CA LYS A 479 -22.21 -9.71 26.77
C LYS A 479 -21.98 -8.22 26.91
N THR A 480 -22.30 -7.45 25.88
CA THR A 480 -22.12 -6.00 25.90
C THR A 480 -23.26 -5.31 25.15
N SER A 481 -23.56 -4.07 25.56
CA SER A 481 -24.45 -3.15 24.85
C SER A 481 -23.69 -2.02 24.14
N ASN A 482 -22.35 -2.02 24.22
CA ASN A 482 -21.53 -1.03 23.53
C ASN A 482 -21.52 -1.34 22.02
N PRO A 483 -22.02 -0.45 21.15
CA PRO A 483 -22.11 -0.70 19.72
C PRO A 483 -20.74 -0.92 19.05
N GLU A 484 -19.69 -0.25 19.51
CA GLU A 484 -18.34 -0.40 18.97
C GLU A 484 -17.75 -1.77 19.30
N TYR A 485 -18.00 -2.26 20.52
CA TYR A 485 -17.60 -3.62 20.92
C TYR A 485 -18.41 -4.68 20.18
N MET A 486 -19.71 -4.47 19.98
CA MET A 486 -20.54 -5.38 19.19
C MET A 486 -20.04 -5.52 17.76
N GLU A 487 -19.62 -4.42 17.12
CA GLU A 487 -19.08 -4.46 15.75
C GLU A 487 -17.70 -5.15 15.70
N GLU A 488 -16.83 -4.89 16.68
CA GLU A 488 -15.52 -5.58 16.79
C GLU A 488 -15.70 -7.09 17.00
N ILE A 489 -16.55 -7.50 17.94
CA ILE A 489 -16.87 -8.91 18.20
C ILE A 489 -17.44 -9.58 16.95
N LYS A 490 -18.36 -8.91 16.25
CA LYS A 490 -18.96 -9.42 15.03
C LYS A 490 -17.91 -9.65 13.94
N ARG A 491 -17.03 -8.68 13.70
CA ARG A 491 -15.91 -8.80 12.76
C ARG A 491 -15.03 -10.02 13.07
N MET A 492 -14.64 -10.18 14.33
CA MET A 492 -13.81 -11.30 14.76
C MET A 492 -14.51 -12.64 14.60
N LYS A 493 -15.83 -12.72 14.87
CA LYS A 493 -16.62 -13.94 14.66
C LYS A 493 -16.67 -14.36 13.20
N VAL A 494 -16.83 -13.42 12.26
CA VAL A 494 -16.80 -13.73 10.82
C VAL A 494 -15.44 -14.27 10.40
N LEU A 495 -14.36 -13.66 10.88
CA LEU A 495 -13.01 -14.12 10.60
C LEU A 495 -12.78 -15.55 11.12
N ASN A 496 -13.11 -15.79 12.40
CA ASN A 496 -13.00 -17.10 13.01
C ASN A 496 -13.83 -18.15 12.27
N ASP A 497 -15.05 -17.81 11.83
CA ASP A 497 -15.89 -18.73 11.06
C ASP A 497 -15.24 -19.11 9.73
N ILE A 498 -14.74 -18.13 8.96
CA ILE A 498 -14.07 -18.37 7.66
C ILE A 498 -12.81 -19.23 7.85
N VAL A 499 -11.97 -18.90 8.83
CA VAL A 499 -10.70 -19.60 9.07
C VAL A 499 -10.88 -20.92 9.83
N SER A 500 -12.08 -21.22 10.33
CA SER A 500 -12.39 -22.55 10.87
C SER A 500 -12.83 -23.52 9.78
N GLN A 501 -13.23 -23.04 8.59
CA GLN A 501 -13.58 -23.92 7.49
C GLN A 501 -12.35 -24.43 6.75
N PRO A 502 -12.24 -25.73 6.42
CA PRO A 502 -11.15 -26.26 5.57
C PRO A 502 -11.21 -25.70 4.15
N LYS A 503 -12.42 -25.66 3.57
CA LYS A 503 -12.69 -25.22 2.20
C LYS A 503 -13.84 -24.21 2.16
N ILE A 504 -13.78 -23.29 1.21
CA ILE A 504 -14.89 -22.41 0.85
C ILE A 504 -15.73 -23.12 -0.21
N THR A 505 -16.75 -23.87 0.22
CA THR A 505 -17.68 -24.59 -0.66
C THR A 505 -18.87 -23.73 -1.05
N ALA A 506 -19.69 -24.20 -2.00
CA ALA A 506 -20.93 -23.52 -2.37
C ALA A 506 -21.91 -23.41 -1.19
N GLU A 507 -22.00 -24.44 -0.35
CA GLU A 507 -22.82 -24.43 0.86
C GLU A 507 -22.31 -23.41 1.88
N TYR A 508 -20.99 -23.25 1.98
CA TYR A 508 -20.40 -22.25 2.86
C TYR A 508 -20.56 -20.82 2.30
N GLU A 509 -20.46 -20.64 0.99
CA GLU A 509 -20.80 -19.37 0.32
C GLU A 509 -22.25 -18.95 0.64
N ASP A 510 -23.20 -19.88 0.63
CA ASP A 510 -24.59 -19.61 1.02
C ASP A 510 -24.72 -19.27 2.51
N HIS A 511 -23.93 -19.91 3.38
CA HIS A 511 -23.84 -19.56 4.81
C HIS A 511 -23.30 -18.14 5.03
N LEU A 512 -22.27 -17.73 4.29
CA LEU A 512 -21.73 -16.36 4.31
C LEU A 512 -22.79 -15.34 3.87
N MET A 513 -23.52 -15.62 2.79
CA MET A 513 -24.58 -14.74 2.30
C MET A 513 -25.80 -14.68 3.23
N LYS A 514 -26.07 -15.75 3.98
CA LYS A 514 -27.16 -15.78 4.95
C LYS A 514 -26.85 -14.99 6.22
N ASN A 515 -25.64 -15.14 6.75
CA ASN A 515 -25.29 -14.64 8.08
C ASN A 515 -24.50 -13.32 8.06
N TYR A 516 -23.82 -13.02 6.95
CA TYR A 516 -22.82 -11.94 6.85
C TYR A 516 -22.91 -11.14 5.54
N ALA A 517 -24.07 -11.18 4.86
CA ALA A 517 -24.29 -10.56 3.56
C ALA A 517 -23.84 -9.09 3.51
N GLU A 518 -24.02 -8.35 4.60
CA GLU A 518 -23.69 -6.93 4.74
C GLU A 518 -22.21 -6.60 4.56
N TYR A 519 -21.30 -7.56 4.72
CA TYR A 519 -19.87 -7.39 4.47
C TYR A 519 -19.50 -7.64 3.00
N PHE A 520 -20.38 -8.27 2.22
CA PHE A 520 -20.09 -8.66 0.83
C PHE A 520 -20.91 -7.83 -0.17
N ILE A 521 -22.17 -7.51 0.17
CA ILE A 521 -23.05 -6.72 -0.68
C ILE A 521 -22.68 -5.24 -0.61
N GLU A 522 -22.21 -4.69 -1.72
CA GLU A 522 -21.93 -3.25 -1.86
C GLU A 522 -23.17 -2.41 -1.53
N LYS A 523 -23.04 -1.54 -0.54
CA LYS A 523 -24.05 -0.55 -0.21
C LYS A 523 -23.86 0.65 -1.15
N LYS A 524 -24.95 1.14 -1.76
CA LYS A 524 -24.90 2.43 -2.48
C LYS A 524 -24.48 3.51 -1.49
N VAL A 525 -23.32 4.12 -1.73
CA VAL A 525 -22.82 5.23 -0.92
C VAL A 525 -23.78 6.40 -1.11
N THR A 526 -24.59 6.72 -0.11
CA THR A 526 -25.29 8.00 -0.02
C THR A 526 -24.27 9.02 0.49
N THR A 527 -23.70 9.79 -0.42
CA THR A 527 -22.75 10.86 -0.10
C THR A 527 -23.43 11.92 0.77
N THR A 528 -23.18 11.89 2.08
CA THR A 528 -23.63 12.96 3.00
C THR A 528 -22.49 13.67 3.74
N ASP A 529 -21.25 13.16 3.72
CA ASP A 529 -20.09 13.85 4.31
C ASP A 529 -19.06 14.20 3.23
N SER A 530 -19.10 15.45 2.79
CA SER A 530 -18.27 16.04 1.73
C SER A 530 -16.86 16.42 2.19
N THR A 531 -16.42 16.04 3.40
CA THR A 531 -15.12 16.46 3.95
C THR A 531 -13.98 15.47 3.68
N ASN A 532 -14.25 14.29 3.13
CA ASN A 532 -13.24 13.25 2.84
C ASN A 532 -13.02 12.97 1.35
N SER A 533 -13.67 13.69 0.43
CA SER A 533 -13.64 13.34 -0.99
C SER A 533 -12.29 13.59 -1.67
N ASP A 534 -11.57 14.63 -1.29
CA ASP A 534 -10.35 15.04 -2.02
C ASP A 534 -9.13 14.19 -1.64
N TYR A 535 -9.02 13.75 -0.38
CA TYR A 535 -7.93 12.87 0.08
C TYR A 535 -8.11 11.43 -0.45
N ASN A 536 -9.34 10.91 -0.41
CA ASN A 536 -9.69 9.60 -0.97
C ASN A 536 -9.54 9.53 -2.50
N ASN A 537 -9.64 10.67 -3.20
CA ASN A 537 -9.42 10.71 -4.65
C ASN A 537 -7.95 10.51 -5.02
N TYR A 538 -7.01 10.88 -4.13
CA TYR A 538 -5.58 10.75 -4.39
C TYR A 538 -5.03 9.38 -4.01
N TYR A 539 -5.46 8.81 -2.88
CA TYR A 539 -4.94 7.53 -2.36
C TYR A 539 -5.86 6.32 -2.61
N GLY A 540 -7.02 6.51 -3.24
CA GLY A 540 -7.99 5.45 -3.48
C GLY A 540 -8.91 5.18 -2.27
N PRO A 541 -9.81 4.17 -2.34
CA PRO A 541 -10.76 3.91 -1.26
C PRO A 541 -10.06 3.40 0.00
N VAL A 542 -10.44 3.95 1.16
CA VAL A 542 -9.91 3.53 2.48
C VAL A 542 -10.19 2.04 2.71
N PRO A 543 -9.20 1.26 3.17
CA PRO A 543 -9.39 -0.15 3.52
C PRO A 543 -10.54 -0.37 4.51
N SER A 544 -11.25 -1.49 4.39
CA SER A 544 -12.42 -1.81 5.20
C SER A 544 -12.49 -3.29 5.59
N THR A 545 -13.35 -3.62 6.55
CA THR A 545 -13.66 -5.02 6.90
C THR A 545 -14.09 -5.81 5.66
N SER A 546 -14.90 -5.21 4.79
CA SER A 546 -15.36 -5.83 3.55
C SER A 546 -14.19 -6.18 2.62
N SER A 547 -13.28 -5.24 2.38
CA SER A 547 -12.12 -5.47 1.52
C SER A 547 -11.17 -6.51 2.11
N PHE A 548 -10.93 -6.46 3.43
CA PHE A 548 -10.09 -7.45 4.10
C PHE A 548 -10.69 -8.87 4.01
N LEU A 549 -11.99 -9.03 4.26
CA LEU A 549 -12.66 -10.32 4.15
C LEU A 549 -12.64 -10.85 2.71
N LYS A 550 -12.75 -9.96 1.70
CA LYS A 550 -12.58 -10.34 0.29
C LYS A 550 -11.16 -10.84 0.01
N ASP A 551 -10.14 -10.18 0.55
CA ASP A 551 -8.74 -10.61 0.40
C ASP A 551 -8.49 -11.98 1.04
N VAL A 552 -9.04 -12.22 2.25
CA VAL A 552 -8.98 -13.53 2.91
C VAL A 552 -9.64 -14.59 2.02
N LEU A 553 -10.86 -14.36 1.54
CA LEU A 553 -11.56 -15.33 0.68
C LEU A 553 -10.84 -15.55 -0.66
N ALA A 554 -10.27 -14.51 -1.26
CA ALA A 554 -9.46 -14.61 -2.48
C ALA A 554 -8.25 -15.53 -2.27
N ASN A 555 -7.55 -15.38 -1.15
CA ASN A 555 -6.45 -16.27 -0.75
C ASN A 555 -6.94 -17.71 -0.52
N ARG A 556 -8.11 -17.89 0.10
CA ARG A 556 -8.68 -19.22 0.31
C ARG A 556 -9.01 -19.94 -1.01
N TYR A 557 -9.58 -19.24 -1.99
CA TYR A 557 -9.77 -19.80 -3.33
C TYR A 557 -8.44 -20.12 -4.03
N TYR A 558 -7.42 -19.26 -3.88
CA TYR A 558 -6.08 -19.50 -4.42
C TYR A 558 -5.46 -20.80 -3.88
N LEU A 559 -5.48 -20.97 -2.55
CA LEU A 559 -4.96 -22.17 -1.90
C LEU A 559 -5.69 -23.44 -2.35
N GLN A 560 -6.99 -23.36 -2.61
CA GLN A 560 -7.82 -24.47 -3.11
C GLN A 560 -7.62 -24.78 -4.61
N GLY A 561 -6.81 -24.00 -5.34
CA GLY A 561 -6.63 -24.13 -6.79
C GLY A 561 -7.79 -23.56 -7.62
N GLU A 562 -8.67 -22.76 -7.02
CA GLU A 562 -9.76 -22.04 -7.70
C GLU A 562 -9.28 -20.64 -8.17
N ASP A 563 -8.19 -20.62 -8.96
CA ASP A 563 -7.51 -19.40 -9.41
C ASP A 563 -8.42 -18.36 -10.04
N GLY A 564 -9.40 -18.78 -10.85
CA GLY A 564 -10.32 -17.90 -11.54
C GLY A 564 -11.25 -17.16 -10.59
N LYS A 565 -11.68 -17.82 -9.50
CA LYS A 565 -12.42 -17.16 -8.42
C LYS A 565 -11.52 -16.19 -7.68
N SER A 566 -10.34 -16.65 -7.27
CA SER A 566 -9.34 -15.82 -6.56
C SER A 566 -9.02 -14.53 -7.33
N PHE A 567 -8.79 -14.65 -8.64
CA PHE A 567 -8.51 -13.52 -9.52
C PHE A 567 -9.68 -12.53 -9.57
N LEU A 568 -10.89 -13.03 -9.80
CA LEU A 568 -12.10 -12.22 -9.91
C LEU A 568 -12.58 -11.65 -8.55
N MET A 569 -11.93 -11.96 -7.42
CA MET A 569 -12.21 -11.28 -6.15
C MET A 569 -11.60 -9.87 -6.10
N SER A 570 -10.53 -9.62 -6.86
CA SER A 570 -9.76 -8.37 -6.80
C SER A 570 -9.45 -7.75 -8.17
N ASN A 571 -9.75 -8.44 -9.27
CA ASN A 571 -9.43 -8.02 -10.63
C ASN A 571 -10.61 -8.25 -11.57
N LYS A 572 -10.58 -7.57 -12.73
CA LYS A 572 -11.60 -7.66 -13.78
C LYS A 572 -11.21 -8.65 -14.87
N LEU A 573 -12.20 -9.13 -15.63
CA LEU A 573 -11.97 -9.98 -16.79
C LEU A 573 -11.01 -9.33 -17.80
N SER A 574 -11.18 -8.05 -18.08
CA SER A 574 -10.32 -7.29 -18.99
C SER A 574 -8.85 -7.23 -18.53
N ASP A 575 -8.57 -7.33 -17.23
CA ASP A 575 -7.22 -7.26 -16.69
C ASP A 575 -6.32 -8.42 -17.16
N LEU A 576 -6.92 -9.56 -17.57
CA LEU A 576 -6.17 -10.70 -18.15
C LEU A 576 -5.35 -10.31 -19.38
N GLN A 577 -5.65 -9.19 -20.04
CA GLN A 577 -4.88 -8.69 -21.18
C GLN A 577 -3.43 -8.32 -20.81
N TYR A 578 -3.15 -7.91 -19.57
CA TYR A 578 -1.83 -7.44 -19.16
C TYR A 578 -0.86 -8.58 -18.78
N ASN A 579 -1.41 -9.74 -18.42
CA ASN A 579 -0.66 -10.91 -17.95
C ASN A 579 -1.34 -12.21 -18.44
N PRO A 580 -1.30 -12.51 -19.75
CA PRO A 580 -2.03 -13.64 -20.33
C PRO A 580 -1.41 -15.00 -19.94
N ASN A 581 -1.68 -15.47 -18.72
CA ASN A 581 -1.29 -16.79 -18.24
C ASN A 581 -2.39 -17.81 -18.55
N SER A 582 -2.09 -18.86 -19.34
CA SER A 582 -3.13 -19.81 -19.75
C SER A 582 -3.74 -20.65 -18.64
N SER A 583 -3.07 -20.93 -17.51
CA SER A 583 -3.71 -21.65 -16.40
C SER A 583 -4.77 -20.78 -15.74
N LEU A 584 -4.43 -19.52 -15.49
CA LEU A 584 -5.36 -18.54 -14.93
C LEU A 584 -6.52 -18.25 -15.89
N VAL A 585 -6.22 -17.97 -17.16
CA VAL A 585 -7.24 -17.72 -18.20
C VAL A 585 -8.22 -18.89 -18.28
N LYS A 586 -7.72 -20.12 -18.24
CA LYS A 586 -8.55 -21.32 -18.22
C LYS A 586 -9.42 -21.40 -16.97
N SER A 587 -8.88 -21.09 -15.80
CA SER A 587 -9.66 -21.11 -14.55
C SER A 587 -10.77 -20.04 -14.53
N VAL A 588 -10.49 -18.84 -15.05
CA VAL A 588 -11.50 -17.77 -15.23
C VAL A 588 -12.57 -18.20 -16.24
N GLU A 589 -12.18 -18.83 -17.34
CA GLU A 589 -13.10 -19.37 -18.34
C GLU A 589 -13.97 -20.51 -17.77
N GLU A 590 -13.40 -21.42 -16.98
CA GLU A 590 -14.14 -22.48 -16.29
C GLU A 590 -15.18 -21.90 -15.32
N PHE A 591 -14.84 -20.84 -14.57
CA PHE A 591 -15.80 -20.10 -13.74
C PHE A 591 -16.88 -19.40 -14.58
N TYR A 592 -16.51 -18.73 -15.69
CA TYR A 592 -17.47 -18.12 -16.62
C TYR A 592 -18.51 -19.16 -17.08
N ARG A 593 -18.05 -20.34 -17.50
CA ARG A 593 -18.89 -21.45 -18.00
C ARG A 593 -19.62 -22.22 -16.91
N LYS A 594 -19.28 -22.04 -15.62
CA LYS A 594 -19.92 -22.73 -14.51
C LYS A 594 -21.44 -22.47 -14.50
N PRO A 595 -22.28 -23.53 -14.62
CA PRO A 595 -23.72 -23.39 -14.46
C PRO A 595 -24.11 -23.22 -12.99
N LYS A 596 -25.25 -22.56 -12.72
CA LYS A 596 -25.81 -22.41 -11.37
C LYS A 596 -24.80 -21.84 -10.35
N LYS A 597 -24.32 -20.62 -10.61
CA LYS A 597 -23.47 -19.87 -9.68
C LYS A 597 -24.24 -19.58 -8.38
N THR A 598 -23.57 -19.67 -7.23
CA THR A 598 -24.15 -19.33 -5.91
C THR A 598 -24.53 -17.86 -5.83
N GLN A 599 -25.28 -17.47 -4.80
CA GLN A 599 -25.59 -16.05 -4.60
C GLN A 599 -24.32 -15.22 -4.38
N PHE A 600 -23.34 -15.77 -3.64
CA PHE A 600 -22.04 -15.13 -3.42
C PHE A 600 -21.31 -14.91 -4.75
N GLU A 601 -21.19 -15.97 -5.56
CA GLU A 601 -20.54 -15.91 -6.87
C GLU A 601 -21.20 -14.87 -7.79
N GLN A 602 -22.52 -14.76 -7.79
CA GLN A 602 -23.25 -13.78 -8.60
C GLN A 602 -23.03 -12.34 -8.12
N GLN A 603 -23.04 -12.11 -6.81
CA GLN A 603 -23.02 -10.75 -6.26
C GLN A 603 -21.62 -10.18 -6.08
N ILE A 604 -20.59 -11.02 -6.02
CA ILE A 604 -19.21 -10.61 -5.72
C ILE A 604 -18.29 -10.89 -6.88
N ILE A 605 -18.19 -12.15 -7.30
CA ILE A 605 -17.19 -12.61 -8.27
C ILE A 605 -17.61 -12.24 -9.70
N ALA A 606 -18.85 -12.53 -10.07
CA ALA A 606 -19.36 -12.31 -11.42
C ALA A 606 -19.49 -10.82 -11.79
N LYS A 607 -19.58 -9.91 -10.81
CA LYS A 607 -19.57 -8.46 -11.06
C LYS A 607 -18.27 -7.97 -11.70
N ASN A 608 -17.16 -8.68 -11.48
CA ASN A 608 -15.87 -8.36 -12.06
C ASN A 608 -15.68 -8.94 -13.47
N MET A 609 -16.69 -9.61 -14.03
CA MET A 609 -16.75 -9.90 -15.47
C MET A 609 -17.20 -8.65 -16.23
N ASP A 610 -16.28 -7.69 -16.36
CA ASP A 610 -16.53 -6.45 -17.08
C ASP A 610 -16.63 -6.66 -18.60
N ASP A 611 -17.12 -5.62 -19.30
CA ASP A 611 -17.43 -5.71 -20.72
C ASP A 611 -16.16 -5.75 -21.58
N VAL A 612 -15.90 -6.91 -22.18
CA VAL A 612 -14.85 -7.15 -23.19
C VAL A 612 -15.45 -7.38 -24.58
N GLY A 613 -16.73 -7.04 -24.78
CA GLY A 613 -17.53 -7.41 -25.94
C GLY A 613 -17.86 -8.90 -25.96
N ASN A 614 -17.21 -9.64 -26.87
CA ASN A 614 -17.43 -11.08 -26.96
C ASN A 614 -16.43 -11.84 -26.09
N ILE A 615 -16.90 -12.33 -24.92
CA ILE A 615 -16.09 -13.04 -23.92
C ILE A 615 -15.45 -14.31 -24.49
N ASP A 616 -16.19 -15.12 -25.27
CA ASP A 616 -15.64 -16.34 -25.87
C ASP A 616 -14.53 -16.03 -26.88
N ALA A 617 -14.68 -14.94 -27.64
CA ALA A 617 -13.66 -14.45 -28.56
C ALA A 617 -12.44 -13.88 -27.82
N PHE A 618 -12.63 -13.20 -26.69
CA PHE A 618 -11.56 -12.69 -25.83
C PHE A 618 -10.66 -13.83 -25.32
N PHE A 619 -11.25 -14.88 -24.75
CA PHE A 619 -10.48 -16.07 -24.33
C PHE A 619 -9.77 -16.74 -25.50
N SER A 620 -10.48 -16.92 -26.62
CA SER A 620 -9.90 -17.54 -27.82
C SER A 620 -8.73 -16.75 -28.38
N LEU A 621 -8.79 -15.41 -28.35
CA LEU A 621 -7.69 -14.55 -28.79
C LEU A 621 -6.42 -14.78 -27.97
N ILE A 622 -6.54 -14.81 -26.63
CA ILE A 622 -5.40 -15.03 -25.72
C ILE A 622 -4.72 -16.38 -26.02
N TYR A 623 -5.50 -17.46 -26.19
CA TYR A 623 -4.94 -18.76 -26.54
C TYR A 623 -4.30 -18.78 -27.94
N GLY A 624 -4.93 -18.12 -28.91
CA GLY A 624 -4.41 -18.01 -30.27
C GLY A 624 -3.08 -17.27 -30.32
N ASP A 625 -2.97 -16.16 -29.60
CA ASP A 625 -1.75 -15.36 -29.50
C ASP A 625 -0.59 -16.15 -28.89
N ARG A 626 -0.84 -16.90 -27.81
CA ARG A 626 0.18 -17.80 -27.24
C ARG A 626 0.60 -18.90 -28.21
N ALA A 627 -0.35 -19.51 -28.92
CA ALA A 627 -0.04 -20.53 -29.93
C ALA A 627 0.80 -19.95 -31.09
N MET A 628 0.51 -18.72 -31.51
CA MET A 628 1.26 -18.01 -32.54
C MET A 628 2.72 -17.76 -32.10
N ARG A 629 2.93 -17.26 -30.87
CA ARG A 629 4.27 -17.01 -30.31
C ARG A 629 5.12 -18.28 -30.15
N THR A 630 4.48 -19.42 -29.94
CA THR A 630 5.15 -20.72 -29.84
C THR A 630 5.36 -21.41 -31.19
N GLY A 631 4.92 -20.78 -32.29
CA GLY A 631 5.05 -21.31 -33.66
C GLY A 631 4.03 -22.40 -34.03
N ASP A 632 3.02 -22.65 -33.19
CA ASP A 632 1.93 -23.59 -33.48
C ASP A 632 0.81 -22.90 -34.26
N PHE A 633 1.08 -22.61 -35.54
CA PHE A 633 0.16 -21.85 -36.40
C PHE A 633 -1.18 -22.54 -36.63
N ALA A 634 -1.21 -23.88 -36.63
CA ALA A 634 -2.45 -24.65 -36.77
C ALA A 634 -3.34 -24.49 -35.54
N LYS A 635 -2.76 -24.55 -34.34
CA LYS A 635 -3.49 -24.29 -33.09
C LYS A 635 -3.92 -22.82 -32.99
N ALA A 636 -3.05 -21.88 -33.38
CA ALA A 636 -3.40 -20.46 -33.43
C ALA A 636 -4.62 -20.22 -34.32
N LYS A 637 -4.63 -20.79 -35.53
CA LYS A 637 -5.76 -20.73 -36.46
C LYS A 637 -7.06 -21.25 -35.81
N ALA A 638 -7.02 -22.44 -35.19
CA ALA A 638 -8.20 -23.04 -34.58
C ALA A 638 -8.82 -22.19 -33.46
N TYR A 639 -8.00 -21.39 -32.76
CA TYR A 639 -8.49 -20.40 -31.81
C TYR A 639 -8.99 -19.13 -32.49
N TYR A 640 -8.29 -18.60 -33.49
CA TYR A 640 -8.73 -17.40 -34.20
C TYR A 640 -10.02 -17.60 -34.99
N GLU A 641 -10.32 -18.81 -35.46
CA GLU A 641 -11.64 -19.17 -36.02
C GLU A 641 -12.78 -18.91 -35.03
N LYS A 642 -12.54 -19.15 -33.74
CA LYS A 642 -13.48 -18.90 -32.64
C LYS A 642 -13.47 -17.44 -32.17
N ALA A 643 -12.43 -16.67 -32.51
CA ALA A 643 -12.24 -15.29 -32.09
C ALA A 643 -12.81 -14.25 -33.08
N GLN A 644 -13.53 -14.66 -34.14
CA GLN A 644 -14.04 -13.73 -35.17
C GLN A 644 -15.01 -12.65 -34.64
N GLY A 645 -15.65 -12.90 -33.49
CA GLY A 645 -16.49 -11.93 -32.79
C GLY A 645 -15.73 -10.90 -31.94
N PHE A 646 -14.40 -10.89 -31.96
CA PHE A 646 -13.59 -9.99 -31.14
C PHE A 646 -13.72 -8.54 -31.60
N VAL A 647 -14.23 -7.68 -30.71
CA VAL A 647 -14.54 -6.28 -31.04
C VAL A 647 -13.33 -5.36 -30.88
N GLY A 648 -12.40 -5.68 -29.99
CA GLY A 648 -11.16 -4.95 -29.76
C GLY A 648 -10.62 -5.16 -28.34
N ILE A 649 -9.33 -4.86 -28.14
CA ILE A 649 -8.69 -4.90 -26.82
C ILE A 649 -9.33 -3.80 -25.95
N PRO A 650 -9.85 -4.13 -24.74
CA PRO A 650 -10.43 -3.13 -23.84
C PRO A 650 -9.47 -1.96 -23.54
N ARG A 651 -9.86 -0.75 -23.96
CA ARG A 651 -9.12 0.51 -23.75
C ARG A 651 -10.09 1.62 -23.35
N LEU A 652 -9.59 2.60 -22.60
CA LEU A 652 -10.33 3.81 -22.23
C LEU A 652 -9.72 5.01 -22.94
N ASN A 653 -10.56 5.92 -23.43
CA ASN A 653 -10.12 7.22 -23.91
C ASN A 653 -9.94 8.16 -22.71
N TYR A 654 -8.69 8.49 -22.37
CA TYR A 654 -8.38 9.45 -21.31
C TYR A 654 -8.36 10.88 -21.87
N ASP A 655 -9.20 11.76 -21.33
CA ASP A 655 -9.10 13.21 -21.56
C ASP A 655 -8.37 13.86 -20.38
N TRP A 656 -7.07 14.15 -20.57
CA TRP A 656 -6.23 14.77 -19.54
C TRP A 656 -6.55 16.27 -19.31
N VAL A 657 -7.53 16.83 -20.02
CA VAL A 657 -7.86 18.26 -20.01
C VAL A 657 -9.10 18.56 -19.16
N SER A 658 -9.92 17.57 -18.82
CA SER A 658 -11.18 17.79 -18.09
C SER A 658 -11.39 16.74 -17.00
N ASN A 659 -11.66 17.20 -15.76
CA ASN A 659 -12.06 16.35 -14.63
C ASN A 659 -13.49 15.76 -14.80
N ASP A 660 -14.21 16.11 -15.87
CA ASP A 660 -15.65 15.90 -16.01
C ASP A 660 -16.05 14.90 -17.12
N GLN A 661 -15.10 14.38 -17.92
CA GLN A 661 -15.45 13.38 -18.93
C GLN A 661 -15.36 11.95 -18.36
N PRO A 662 -16.42 11.14 -18.47
CA PRO A 662 -16.37 9.75 -18.06
C PRO A 662 -15.36 8.97 -18.90
N ASN A 663 -14.67 8.02 -18.29
CA ASN A 663 -13.84 7.03 -18.97
C ASN A 663 -14.71 6.22 -19.96
N VAL A 664 -14.76 6.62 -21.23
CA VAL A 664 -15.56 5.93 -22.26
C VAL A 664 -14.72 4.80 -22.87
N PRO A 665 -15.27 3.57 -23.00
CA PRO A 665 -14.63 2.51 -23.76
C PRO A 665 -14.30 2.95 -25.18
N HIS A 666 -13.05 2.72 -25.59
CA HIS A 666 -12.56 3.07 -26.92
C HIS A 666 -13.29 2.26 -27.99
N GLN A 667 -13.75 2.94 -29.04
CA GLN A 667 -14.44 2.33 -30.18
C GLN A 667 -13.51 2.33 -31.39
N TYR A 668 -12.92 1.17 -31.69
CA TYR A 668 -11.97 1.02 -32.79
C TYR A 668 -12.62 1.23 -34.15
N THR A 669 -12.00 2.03 -35.01
CA THR A 669 -12.44 2.18 -36.40
C THR A 669 -12.16 0.92 -37.23
N SER A 670 -12.67 0.87 -38.45
CA SER A 670 -12.48 -0.29 -39.35
C SER A 670 -11.03 -0.45 -39.82
N ASP A 671 -10.31 0.66 -39.93
CA ASP A 671 -8.93 0.81 -40.40
C ASP A 671 -7.91 0.90 -39.27
N GLU A 672 -8.35 0.71 -38.02
CA GLU A 672 -7.51 0.68 -36.84
C GLU A 672 -7.20 -0.77 -36.42
N TYR A 673 -5.97 -0.99 -35.96
CA TYR A 673 -5.60 -2.26 -35.35
C TYR A 673 -6.25 -2.38 -33.97
N ASN A 674 -7.19 -3.31 -33.83
CA ASN A 674 -7.94 -3.50 -32.60
C ASN A 674 -7.42 -4.66 -31.73
N GLY A 675 -6.30 -5.29 -32.10
CA GLY A 675 -5.84 -6.55 -31.49
C GLY A 675 -6.17 -7.80 -32.30
N PHE A 676 -6.98 -7.72 -33.37
CA PHE A 676 -7.34 -8.87 -34.22
C PHE A 676 -7.31 -8.58 -35.72
N ARG A 677 -7.79 -7.42 -36.17
CA ARG A 677 -7.86 -7.03 -37.59
C ARG A 677 -6.86 -5.92 -37.93
N ASN A 678 -6.65 -5.70 -39.23
CA ASN A 678 -5.81 -4.63 -39.77
C ASN A 678 -4.30 -4.78 -39.46
N ILE A 679 -3.78 -5.99 -39.64
CA ILE A 679 -2.36 -6.31 -39.54
C ILE A 679 -1.71 -6.12 -40.91
N SER A 680 -0.79 -5.17 -40.99
CA SER A 680 0.00 -4.88 -42.19
C SER A 680 0.89 -6.06 -42.58
N ASN A 681 1.01 -6.34 -43.88
CA ASN A 681 1.92 -7.37 -44.40
C ASN A 681 3.40 -7.06 -44.20
N LEU A 682 3.74 -5.83 -43.82
CA LEU A 682 5.09 -5.45 -43.41
C LEU A 682 5.57 -6.23 -42.17
N VAL A 683 4.68 -6.93 -41.46
CA VAL A 683 5.05 -7.92 -40.43
C VAL A 683 5.96 -9.04 -40.99
N PHE A 684 5.84 -9.38 -42.27
CA PHE A 684 6.74 -10.32 -42.97
C PHE A 684 8.00 -9.64 -43.53
N GLY A 685 8.09 -8.31 -43.41
CA GLY A 685 9.15 -7.46 -43.93
C GLY A 685 10.44 -7.49 -43.10
N HIS A 686 11.33 -6.55 -43.39
CA HIS A 686 12.56 -6.33 -42.65
C HIS A 686 12.68 -4.89 -42.15
N ASN A 687 13.40 -4.72 -41.05
CA ASN A 687 13.66 -3.42 -40.45
C ASN A 687 14.63 -2.60 -41.33
N VAL A 688 14.32 -1.33 -41.58
CA VAL A 688 15.18 -0.38 -42.28
C VAL A 688 15.91 0.52 -41.29
N TRP A 689 15.20 0.94 -40.23
CA TRP A 689 15.77 1.68 -39.10
C TRP A 689 14.92 1.45 -37.84
N GLU A 690 15.55 1.47 -36.67
CA GLU A 690 14.87 1.16 -35.42
C GLU A 690 14.16 2.39 -34.83
N SER A 691 12.85 2.49 -35.09
CA SER A 691 11.95 3.43 -34.43
C SER A 691 10.58 2.83 -34.23
N PHE A 692 10.13 2.83 -32.98
CA PHE A 692 8.85 2.25 -32.58
C PHE A 692 7.72 3.27 -32.47
N GLU A 693 8.06 4.57 -32.52
CA GLU A 693 7.11 5.68 -32.51
C GLU A 693 6.74 6.12 -33.94
N SER A 694 7.58 5.82 -34.92
CA SER A 694 7.29 6.04 -36.34
C SER A 694 6.29 5.01 -36.87
N SER A 695 5.55 5.37 -37.92
CA SER A 695 4.64 4.45 -38.60
C SER A 695 5.40 3.28 -39.25
N ASP A 696 4.70 2.17 -39.47
CA ASP A 696 5.32 0.93 -39.91
C ASP A 696 5.97 1.04 -41.29
N ASN A 697 5.36 1.78 -42.22
CA ASN A 697 5.90 2.09 -43.54
C ASN A 697 7.17 2.97 -43.53
N VAL A 698 7.55 3.55 -42.39
CA VAL A 698 8.80 4.30 -42.23
C VAL A 698 9.89 3.40 -41.65
N SER A 699 9.54 2.55 -40.68
CA SER A 699 10.52 1.67 -40.01
C SER A 699 10.76 0.36 -40.74
N MET A 700 9.77 -0.15 -41.48
CA MET A 700 9.79 -1.46 -42.11
C MET A 700 9.72 -1.35 -43.65
N ALA A 701 10.41 -2.27 -44.33
CA ALA A 701 10.31 -2.47 -45.77
C ALA A 701 9.67 -3.84 -46.09
N ALA A 702 8.81 -3.84 -47.11
CA ALA A 702 8.18 -5.06 -47.60
C ALA A 702 9.20 -5.96 -48.30
N GLU A 703 9.05 -7.27 -48.11
CA GLU A 703 9.68 -8.25 -48.99
C GLU A 703 8.84 -8.43 -50.26
N ASP A 704 9.41 -9.03 -51.32
CA ASP A 704 8.62 -9.33 -52.52
C ASP A 704 7.69 -10.54 -52.29
N TYR A 705 6.39 -10.28 -52.31
CA TYR A 705 5.33 -11.26 -52.08
C TYR A 705 4.74 -11.87 -53.37
N ALA A 706 5.30 -11.60 -54.56
CA ALA A 706 4.70 -12.04 -55.83
C ALA A 706 4.46 -13.56 -55.91
N GLN A 707 5.30 -14.35 -55.24
CA GLN A 707 5.18 -15.82 -55.18
C GLN A 707 4.21 -16.33 -54.08
N PHE A 708 3.65 -15.41 -53.29
CA PHE A 708 2.82 -15.66 -52.12
C PHE A 708 1.55 -14.78 -52.14
N PRO A 709 0.68 -14.90 -53.17
CA PRO A 709 -0.45 -14.00 -53.38
C PRO A 709 -1.52 -14.05 -52.28
N PHE A 710 -1.46 -15.03 -51.38
CA PHE A 710 -2.31 -15.13 -50.20
C PHE A 710 -1.91 -14.16 -49.07
N ILE A 711 -0.72 -13.54 -49.14
CA ILE A 711 -0.30 -12.46 -48.23
C ILE A 711 -0.96 -11.16 -48.70
N LYS A 712 -2.08 -10.79 -48.05
CA LYS A 712 -2.83 -9.56 -48.35
C LYS A 712 -2.16 -8.36 -47.72
N GLN A 713 -2.39 -7.15 -48.26
CA GLN A 713 -1.84 -5.90 -47.70
C GLN A 713 -2.18 -5.71 -46.21
N ASN A 714 -3.45 -5.94 -45.85
CA ASN A 714 -3.93 -5.98 -44.48
C ASN A 714 -4.62 -7.34 -44.24
N MET A 715 -4.36 -7.94 -43.08
CA MET A 715 -4.91 -9.22 -42.65
C MET A 715 -5.54 -9.11 -41.26
N ASN A 716 -6.46 -10.01 -40.93
CA ASN A 716 -6.75 -10.33 -39.53
C ASN A 716 -5.88 -11.50 -39.05
N LYS A 717 -5.90 -11.80 -37.74
CA LYS A 717 -5.12 -12.88 -37.14
C LYS A 717 -5.44 -14.27 -37.72
N LEU A 718 -6.68 -14.52 -38.14
CA LEU A 718 -7.07 -15.76 -38.80
C LEU A 718 -6.41 -15.89 -40.18
N GLU A 719 -6.50 -14.85 -40.99
CA GLU A 719 -5.85 -14.79 -42.31
C GLU A 719 -4.32 -14.87 -42.20
N LEU A 720 -3.75 -14.24 -41.18
CA LEU A 720 -2.31 -14.30 -40.89
C LEU A 720 -1.86 -15.72 -40.53
N ALA A 721 -2.63 -16.41 -39.68
CA ALA A 721 -2.36 -17.82 -39.36
C ALA A 721 -2.50 -18.73 -40.58
N ASP A 722 -3.50 -18.48 -41.43
CA ASP A 722 -3.65 -19.20 -42.71
C ASP A 722 -2.48 -18.96 -43.67
N ALA A 723 -1.99 -17.72 -43.77
CA ALA A 723 -0.82 -17.39 -44.57
C ALA A 723 0.43 -18.11 -44.05
N LEU A 724 0.63 -18.15 -42.73
CA LEU A 724 1.75 -18.86 -42.09
C LEU A 724 1.70 -20.38 -42.29
N ILE A 725 0.51 -20.99 -42.25
CA ILE A 725 0.33 -22.41 -42.57
C ILE A 725 0.69 -22.68 -44.02
N GLN A 726 0.28 -21.83 -44.96
CA GLN A 726 0.63 -21.96 -46.38
C GLN A 726 2.13 -21.76 -46.61
N LEU A 727 2.75 -20.74 -46.00
CA LEU A 727 4.20 -20.54 -46.04
C LEU A 727 4.93 -21.76 -45.47
N THR A 728 4.47 -22.33 -44.35
CA THR A 728 5.10 -23.50 -43.74
C THR A 728 5.09 -24.71 -44.67
N LYS A 729 4.01 -24.92 -45.43
CA LYS A 729 3.95 -25.96 -46.47
C LYS A 729 4.97 -25.70 -47.58
N MET A 730 5.08 -24.47 -48.06
CA MET A 730 6.03 -24.08 -49.12
C MET A 730 7.49 -24.09 -48.65
N ALA A 731 7.73 -23.83 -47.36
CA ALA A 731 9.04 -23.81 -46.72
C ALA A 731 9.69 -25.20 -46.62
N ASN A 732 8.94 -26.29 -46.83
CA ASN A 732 9.45 -27.66 -46.77
C ASN A 732 10.17 -28.13 -48.05
N GLY A 733 10.13 -27.36 -49.14
CA GLY A 733 10.94 -27.62 -50.33
C GLY A 733 12.42 -27.27 -50.12
N LYS A 734 13.19 -27.24 -51.21
CA LYS A 734 14.64 -26.97 -51.22
C LYS A 734 15.07 -26.02 -52.34
N ASP A 735 14.16 -25.15 -52.79
CA ASP A 735 14.38 -24.19 -53.86
C ASP A 735 14.35 -22.73 -53.33
N GLU A 736 14.57 -21.76 -54.21
CA GLU A 736 14.54 -20.32 -53.85
C GLU A 736 13.18 -19.89 -53.30
N LYS A 737 12.08 -20.51 -53.75
CA LYS A 737 10.74 -20.23 -53.23
C LYS A 737 10.61 -20.70 -51.78
N SER A 738 11.11 -21.89 -51.47
CA SER A 738 11.21 -22.39 -50.10
C SER A 738 12.15 -21.55 -49.25
N ALA A 739 13.27 -21.06 -49.81
CA ALA A 739 14.18 -20.17 -49.12
C ALA A 739 13.44 -18.89 -48.67
N LYS A 740 12.71 -18.25 -49.59
CA LYS A 740 11.93 -17.04 -49.32
C LYS A 740 10.79 -17.32 -48.34
N ALA A 741 10.06 -18.42 -48.48
CA ALA A 741 9.00 -18.79 -47.54
C ALA A 741 9.54 -18.96 -46.10
N ASN A 742 10.69 -19.62 -45.93
CA ASN A 742 11.34 -19.75 -44.62
C ASN A 742 11.75 -18.37 -44.07
N GLN A 743 12.30 -17.49 -44.90
CA GLN A 743 12.67 -16.15 -44.46
C GLN A 743 11.47 -15.33 -44.00
N LEU A 744 10.36 -15.35 -44.73
CA LEU A 744 9.13 -14.63 -44.35
C LEU A 744 8.59 -15.11 -42.98
N ILE A 745 8.59 -16.43 -42.74
CA ILE A 745 8.19 -16.97 -41.43
C ILE A 745 9.15 -16.51 -40.33
N GLY A 746 10.46 -16.57 -40.59
CA GLY A 746 11.48 -16.07 -39.66
C GLY A 746 11.30 -14.59 -39.33
N ASN A 747 11.01 -13.76 -40.35
CA ASN A 747 10.75 -12.34 -40.22
C ASN A 747 9.55 -12.08 -39.32
N LEU A 748 8.42 -12.75 -39.54
CA LEU A 748 7.25 -12.57 -38.68
C LEU A 748 7.57 -12.91 -37.22
N LEU A 749 8.18 -14.07 -36.98
CA LEU A 749 8.53 -14.51 -35.62
C LEU A 749 9.49 -13.54 -34.92
N TYR A 750 10.46 -12.97 -35.64
CA TYR A 750 11.37 -11.95 -35.11
C TYR A 750 10.65 -10.61 -34.91
N ASN A 751 9.88 -10.15 -35.90
CA ASN A 751 9.21 -8.85 -35.89
C ASN A 751 8.13 -8.76 -34.81
N THR A 752 7.57 -9.89 -34.36
CA THR A 752 6.63 -9.94 -33.23
C THR A 752 7.27 -10.34 -31.91
N SER A 753 8.60 -10.45 -31.85
CA SER A 753 9.33 -10.59 -30.58
C SER A 753 9.50 -9.25 -29.88
N ILE A 754 9.96 -9.25 -28.64
CA ILE A 754 10.34 -8.07 -27.84
C ILE A 754 11.27 -7.10 -28.59
N LEU A 755 12.12 -7.58 -29.50
CA LEU A 755 13.01 -6.74 -30.31
C LEU A 755 12.39 -6.23 -31.61
N GLY A 756 11.25 -6.79 -32.02
CA GLY A 756 10.62 -6.49 -33.29
C GLY A 756 9.68 -5.28 -33.24
N TYR A 757 9.45 -4.67 -34.41
CA TYR A 757 8.54 -3.54 -34.55
C TYR A 757 7.07 -3.89 -34.23
N TYR A 758 6.65 -5.11 -34.56
CA TYR A 758 5.29 -5.63 -34.35
C TYR A 758 5.13 -6.41 -33.04
N ARG A 759 5.97 -6.12 -32.03
CA ARG A 759 5.97 -6.79 -30.71
C ARG A 759 4.61 -6.84 -29.99
N HIS A 760 3.71 -5.91 -30.29
CA HIS A 760 2.40 -5.81 -29.66
C HIS A 760 1.39 -6.85 -30.17
N LEU A 761 1.61 -7.45 -31.36
CA LEU A 761 0.58 -8.22 -32.06
C LEU A 761 0.05 -9.44 -31.30
N PHE A 762 0.88 -10.10 -30.50
CA PHE A 762 0.53 -11.36 -29.83
C PHE A 762 0.66 -11.30 -28.30
N VAL A 763 0.56 -10.11 -27.73
CA VAL A 763 0.66 -9.87 -26.29
C VAL A 763 -0.51 -9.04 -25.76
N MET A 764 -1.66 -9.11 -26.43
CA MET A 764 -2.88 -8.38 -26.06
C MET A 764 -2.66 -6.86 -25.91
N ASP A 765 -1.89 -6.29 -26.83
CA ASP A 765 -1.61 -4.85 -26.90
C ASP A 765 -1.91 -4.29 -28.30
N VAL A 766 -2.06 -2.97 -28.43
CA VAL A 766 -2.51 -2.30 -29.66
C VAL A 766 -1.41 -1.49 -30.35
N ASN A 767 -0.32 -1.16 -29.64
CA ASN A 767 0.74 -0.32 -30.18
C ASN A 767 2.07 -0.52 -29.45
N ASN A 768 3.08 0.29 -29.82
CA ASN A 768 4.42 0.26 -29.26
C ASN A 768 4.65 1.23 -28.08
N MET A 769 3.62 1.82 -27.48
CA MET A 769 3.75 2.66 -26.29
C MET A 769 4.30 1.87 -25.10
N ASN A 770 4.95 2.49 -24.12
CA ASN A 770 5.56 1.80 -22.97
C ASN A 770 4.61 0.77 -22.29
N GLY A 771 5.17 -0.36 -21.86
CA GLY A 771 4.43 -1.44 -21.18
C GLY A 771 5.26 -2.71 -21.00
N GLY A 772 4.64 -3.76 -20.47
CA GLY A 772 5.32 -5.01 -20.12
C GLY A 772 6.00 -5.77 -21.27
N LYS A 773 5.59 -5.50 -22.51
CA LYS A 773 6.20 -6.10 -23.73
C LYS A 773 7.67 -5.75 -23.94
N PHE A 774 8.24 -4.84 -23.16
CA PHE A 774 9.66 -4.46 -23.18
C PHE A 774 10.48 -5.10 -22.04
N ASP A 775 9.84 -5.90 -21.18
CA ASP A 775 10.47 -6.48 -20.00
C ASP A 775 11.22 -7.78 -20.35
N PHE A 776 12.56 -7.77 -20.25
CA PHE A 776 13.41 -8.96 -20.40
C PHE A 776 13.60 -9.73 -19.08
N TRP A 777 13.18 -9.15 -17.95
CA TRP A 777 13.62 -9.49 -16.59
C TRP A 777 12.59 -10.36 -15.83
N SER A 778 11.30 -10.33 -16.19
CA SER A 778 10.19 -10.87 -15.36
C SER A 778 9.98 -12.40 -15.33
N THR A 779 11.05 -13.21 -15.43
CA THR A 779 10.91 -14.64 -15.78
C THR A 779 11.26 -15.65 -14.67
N LYS A 780 11.76 -15.20 -13.52
CA LYS A 780 12.06 -16.12 -12.41
C LYS A 780 10.81 -16.66 -11.72
N ASN A 781 9.71 -15.91 -11.71
CA ASN A 781 8.49 -16.29 -10.99
C ASN A 781 7.40 -16.70 -11.97
N LYS A 782 7.16 -18.02 -12.15
CA LYS A 782 6.03 -18.56 -12.93
C LYS A 782 4.67 -18.01 -12.45
N THR A 783 4.62 -17.58 -11.18
CA THR A 783 3.52 -16.85 -10.54
C THR A 783 4.13 -15.82 -9.58
N PRO A 784 4.09 -14.51 -9.87
CA PRO A 784 4.55 -13.48 -8.93
C PRO A 784 3.61 -13.30 -7.73
N TYR A 785 2.53 -14.10 -7.65
CA TYR A 785 1.51 -14.02 -6.61
C TYR A 785 1.76 -15.12 -5.57
N GLN A 786 1.98 -14.74 -4.32
CA GLN A 786 2.22 -15.67 -3.20
C GLN A 786 0.91 -16.14 -2.54
N TYR A 787 -0.10 -15.27 -2.48
CA TYR A 787 -1.33 -15.52 -1.71
C TYR A 787 -2.59 -15.44 -2.57
N TYR A 788 -2.69 -14.43 -3.44
CA TYR A 788 -3.80 -14.24 -4.37
C TYR A 788 -3.41 -13.15 -5.38
N TYR A 789 -4.28 -12.89 -6.36
CA TYR A 789 -3.96 -12.04 -7.52
C TYR A 789 -4.17 -10.53 -7.30
N LYS A 790 -4.14 -10.00 -6.07
CA LYS A 790 -4.22 -8.53 -5.88
C LYS A 790 -2.97 -7.86 -6.43
N ASN A 791 -3.13 -6.63 -6.93
CA ASN A 791 -2.10 -5.88 -7.67
C ASN A 791 -1.66 -6.56 -8.98
N PHE A 792 -2.58 -7.30 -9.63
CA PHE A 792 -2.31 -8.00 -10.89
C PHE A 792 -1.72 -7.08 -11.97
N LEU A 793 -2.16 -5.82 -12.00
CA LEU A 793 -1.73 -4.82 -12.98
C LEU A 793 -0.35 -4.21 -12.70
N SER A 794 0.20 -4.41 -11.50
CA SER A 794 1.48 -3.78 -11.09
C SER A 794 2.71 -4.49 -11.64
N THR A 795 2.54 -5.69 -12.21
CA THR A 795 3.62 -6.45 -12.84
C THR A 795 3.17 -6.94 -14.22
N SER A 796 4.12 -7.12 -15.14
CA SER A 796 3.85 -7.77 -16.42
C SER A 796 4.61 -9.08 -16.57
N TYR A 797 3.89 -10.10 -17.02
CA TYR A 797 4.32 -11.47 -17.18
C TYR A 797 3.96 -11.90 -18.59
N ILE A 798 4.88 -11.60 -19.51
CA ILE A 798 4.85 -12.08 -20.87
C ILE A 798 5.91 -13.17 -20.97
N GLU A 799 5.51 -14.38 -21.37
CA GLU A 799 6.46 -15.48 -21.54
C GLU A 799 7.60 -15.05 -22.47
N PRO A 800 8.88 -15.37 -22.19
CA PRO A 800 9.99 -14.94 -23.05
C PRO A 800 9.88 -15.46 -24.48
N ASP A 801 10.27 -14.63 -25.45
CA ASP A 801 10.32 -15.06 -26.84
C ASP A 801 11.34 -16.17 -27.06
N ASN A 802 10.98 -17.16 -27.87
CA ASN A 802 11.91 -18.20 -28.30
C ASN A 802 12.58 -17.79 -29.61
N PHE A 803 13.67 -17.02 -29.53
CA PHE A 803 14.44 -16.58 -30.70
C PHE A 803 14.99 -17.74 -31.56
N ASP A 804 15.13 -18.95 -31.00
CA ASP A 804 15.54 -20.12 -31.78
C ASP A 804 14.51 -20.51 -32.84
N LEU A 805 13.21 -20.18 -32.66
CA LEU A 805 12.19 -20.41 -33.69
C LEU A 805 12.53 -19.63 -34.97
N ALA A 806 12.72 -18.31 -34.86
CA ALA A 806 13.09 -17.46 -36.00
C ALA A 806 14.43 -17.91 -36.63
N ILE A 807 15.45 -18.15 -35.80
CA ILE A 807 16.77 -18.60 -36.26
C ILE A 807 16.67 -19.92 -37.04
N ASN A 808 15.84 -20.87 -36.62
CA ASN A 808 15.70 -22.15 -37.31
C ASN A 808 15.07 -22.01 -38.70
N TYR A 809 14.12 -21.10 -38.88
CA TYR A 809 13.58 -20.77 -40.21
C TYR A 809 14.64 -20.06 -41.05
N TYR A 810 15.36 -19.09 -40.50
CA TYR A 810 16.45 -18.42 -41.22
C TYR A 810 17.58 -19.38 -41.64
N LYS A 811 17.95 -20.37 -40.82
CA LYS A 811 18.92 -21.42 -41.19
C LYS A 811 18.50 -22.17 -42.45
N LYS A 812 17.21 -22.50 -42.57
CA LYS A 812 16.66 -23.15 -43.77
C LYS A 812 16.68 -22.21 -44.97
N ALA A 813 16.30 -20.94 -44.78
CA ALA A 813 16.38 -19.93 -45.82
C ALA A 813 17.81 -19.77 -46.37
N LEU A 814 18.80 -19.68 -45.47
CA LEU A 814 20.22 -19.57 -45.79
C LEU A 814 20.73 -20.78 -46.59
N ALA A 815 20.27 -21.98 -46.23
CA ALA A 815 20.68 -23.23 -46.87
C ALA A 815 20.11 -23.40 -48.29
N PHE A 816 18.93 -22.84 -48.57
CA PHE A 816 18.21 -23.05 -49.83
C PHE A 816 18.42 -21.92 -50.85
N THR A 817 18.88 -20.75 -50.42
CA THR A 817 19.22 -19.66 -51.35
C THR A 817 20.63 -19.80 -51.90
N SER A 818 20.80 -19.42 -53.16
CA SER A 818 22.09 -19.37 -53.86
C SER A 818 22.66 -17.95 -53.95
N ASP A 819 21.81 -16.93 -53.78
CA ASP A 819 22.17 -15.51 -53.87
C ASP A 819 23.00 -15.06 -52.66
N GLN A 820 24.20 -14.56 -52.93
CA GLN A 820 25.13 -14.09 -51.90
C GLN A 820 24.63 -12.83 -51.17
N GLU A 821 23.93 -11.93 -51.87
CA GLU A 821 23.34 -10.73 -51.26
C GLU A 821 22.21 -11.12 -50.31
N GLN A 822 21.40 -12.10 -50.71
CA GLN A 822 20.34 -12.63 -49.86
C GLN A 822 20.89 -13.42 -48.65
N LYS A 823 21.97 -14.17 -48.82
CA LYS A 823 22.66 -14.84 -47.70
C LYS A 823 23.17 -13.84 -46.68
N ALA A 824 23.78 -12.74 -47.13
CA ALA A 824 24.23 -11.67 -46.24
C ALA A 824 23.06 -11.07 -45.44
N ARG A 825 21.92 -10.79 -46.09
CA ARG A 825 20.70 -10.29 -45.42
C ARG A 825 20.17 -11.29 -44.38
N ILE A 826 20.06 -12.56 -44.74
CA ILE A 826 19.56 -13.61 -43.83
C ILE A 826 20.50 -13.75 -42.63
N LEU A 827 21.82 -13.75 -42.82
CA LEU A 827 22.78 -13.80 -41.72
C LEU A 827 22.65 -12.59 -40.78
N PHE A 828 22.37 -11.40 -41.31
CA PHE A 828 22.09 -10.24 -40.47
C PHE A 828 20.82 -10.42 -39.63
N GLN A 829 19.73 -10.93 -40.23
CA GLN A 829 18.49 -11.23 -39.51
C GLN A 829 18.69 -12.30 -38.42
N MET A 830 19.51 -13.32 -38.70
CA MET A 830 19.91 -14.33 -37.72
C MET A 830 20.71 -13.71 -36.57
N ALA A 831 21.62 -12.78 -36.86
CA ALA A 831 22.39 -12.10 -35.85
C ALA A 831 21.51 -11.21 -34.95
N SER A 832 20.50 -10.55 -35.51
CA SER A 832 19.52 -9.77 -34.73
C SER A 832 18.72 -10.65 -33.77
N ALA A 833 18.28 -11.84 -34.22
CA ALA A 833 17.64 -12.81 -33.35
C ALA A 833 18.61 -13.38 -32.28
N GLU A 834 19.87 -13.63 -32.64
CA GLU A 834 20.92 -14.06 -31.70
C GLU A 834 21.22 -13.00 -30.63
N GLN A 835 21.13 -11.71 -30.98
CA GLN A 835 21.23 -10.60 -30.03
C GLN A 835 20.10 -10.62 -29.00
N GLY A 836 18.88 -11.01 -29.38
CA GLY A 836 17.78 -11.25 -28.44
C GLY A 836 18.10 -12.34 -27.41
N LYS A 837 18.76 -13.42 -27.83
CA LYS A 837 19.25 -14.47 -26.92
C LYS A 837 20.29 -13.94 -25.93
N TYR A 838 21.14 -13.02 -26.36
CA TYR A 838 22.09 -12.36 -25.46
C TYR A 838 21.38 -11.51 -24.40
N TYR A 839 20.39 -10.70 -24.78
CA TYR A 839 19.65 -9.88 -23.80
C TYR A 839 18.91 -10.74 -22.78
N GLN A 840 18.34 -11.87 -23.21
CA GLN A 840 17.76 -12.86 -22.28
C GLN A 840 18.81 -13.49 -21.35
N TYR A 841 20.04 -13.69 -21.84
CA TYR A 841 21.14 -14.18 -21.01
C TYR A 841 21.58 -13.11 -20.00
N GLU A 842 21.78 -11.87 -20.45
CA GLU A 842 22.15 -10.72 -19.62
C GLU A 842 21.14 -10.47 -18.50
N ALA A 843 19.84 -10.47 -18.82
CA ALA A 843 18.77 -10.33 -17.84
C ALA A 843 18.79 -11.42 -16.75
N LYS A 844 19.26 -12.63 -17.06
CA LYS A 844 19.36 -13.75 -16.11
C LYS A 844 20.64 -13.76 -15.29
N ASN A 845 21.61 -12.91 -15.63
CA ASN A 845 22.92 -12.86 -14.99
C ASN A 845 23.25 -11.43 -14.52
N PRO A 846 22.43 -10.80 -13.64
CA PRO A 846 22.74 -9.49 -13.09
C PRO A 846 23.99 -9.56 -12.21
N ALA A 847 24.68 -8.42 -12.08
CA ALA A 847 25.91 -8.33 -11.29
C ALA A 847 25.71 -8.67 -9.80
N ASN A 848 24.53 -8.36 -9.23
CA ASN A 848 24.18 -8.54 -7.81
C ASN A 848 25.26 -8.00 -6.84
N ILE A 849 25.75 -6.79 -7.08
CA ILE A 849 26.76 -6.13 -6.26
C ILE A 849 26.08 -4.99 -5.47
N ASP A 850 26.18 -5.04 -4.14
CA ASP A 850 25.68 -3.98 -3.26
C ASP A 850 26.42 -2.67 -3.54
N TYR A 851 25.67 -1.59 -3.77
CA TYR A 851 26.20 -0.25 -3.99
C TYR A 851 27.06 0.26 -2.82
N SER A 852 26.85 -0.27 -1.62
CA SER A 852 27.64 0.04 -0.43
C SER A 852 29.04 -0.61 -0.42
N ASP A 853 29.31 -1.57 -1.31
CA ASP A 853 30.60 -2.24 -1.41
C ASP A 853 31.71 -1.24 -1.82
N PRO A 854 32.80 -1.08 -1.03
CA PRO A 854 33.89 -0.16 -1.36
C PRO A 854 34.58 -0.42 -2.71
N LYS A 855 34.39 -1.62 -3.29
CA LYS A 855 34.91 -2.04 -4.61
C LYS A 855 33.81 -2.18 -5.66
N TRP A 856 32.63 -1.59 -5.44
CA TRP A 856 31.50 -1.70 -6.36
C TRP A 856 31.90 -1.42 -7.82
N SER A 857 32.63 -0.34 -8.08
CA SER A 857 33.07 0.04 -9.45
C SER A 857 33.97 -1.03 -10.09
N GLU A 858 34.99 -1.53 -9.38
CA GLU A 858 35.92 -2.55 -9.91
C GLU A 858 35.19 -3.86 -10.25
N LYS A 859 34.27 -4.28 -9.36
CA LYS A 859 33.48 -5.49 -9.54
C LYS A 859 32.47 -5.34 -10.68
N ASN A 860 31.84 -4.16 -10.80
CA ASN A 860 30.91 -3.88 -11.89
C ASN A 860 31.63 -3.86 -13.23
N ASP A 861 32.79 -3.19 -13.34
CA ASP A 861 33.62 -3.16 -14.55
C ASP A 861 34.07 -4.58 -14.97
N ALA A 862 34.46 -5.41 -14.00
CA ALA A 862 34.84 -6.81 -14.25
C ALA A 862 33.66 -7.64 -14.77
N HIS A 863 32.46 -7.44 -14.20
CA HIS A 863 31.23 -8.09 -14.65
C HIS A 863 30.85 -7.64 -16.07
N GLU A 864 30.86 -6.34 -16.36
CA GLU A 864 30.60 -5.81 -17.71
C GLU A 864 31.58 -6.38 -18.74
N LYS A 865 32.86 -6.47 -18.39
CA LYS A 865 33.88 -7.09 -19.26
C LYS A 865 33.56 -8.57 -19.52
N GLN A 866 33.22 -9.33 -18.47
CA GLN A 866 32.81 -10.73 -18.61
C GLN A 866 31.58 -10.87 -19.53
N MET A 867 30.58 -9.99 -19.40
CA MET A 867 29.40 -9.98 -20.24
C MET A 867 29.73 -9.67 -21.70
N GLN A 868 30.63 -8.71 -21.96
CA GLN A 868 31.12 -8.44 -23.32
C GLN A 868 31.88 -9.63 -23.92
N ASP A 869 32.73 -10.31 -23.15
CA ASP A 869 33.46 -11.50 -23.60
C ASP A 869 32.48 -12.63 -23.96
N ILE A 870 31.47 -12.87 -23.14
CA ILE A 870 30.41 -13.85 -23.41
C ILE A 870 29.62 -13.48 -24.67
N LYS A 871 29.26 -12.19 -24.82
CA LYS A 871 28.58 -11.69 -26.02
C LYS A 871 29.37 -12.02 -27.28
N ASN A 872 30.66 -11.74 -27.26
CA ASN A 872 31.57 -12.00 -28.38
C ASN A 872 31.75 -13.48 -28.69
N GLN A 873 31.92 -14.30 -27.65
CA GLN A 873 32.23 -15.72 -27.81
C GLN A 873 31.01 -16.57 -28.17
N LYS A 874 29.81 -16.20 -27.69
CA LYS A 874 28.61 -17.05 -27.77
C LYS A 874 27.44 -16.47 -28.53
N PHE A 875 27.39 -15.15 -28.75
CA PHE A 875 26.21 -14.46 -29.29
C PHE A 875 26.52 -13.49 -30.44
N ARG A 876 27.62 -13.72 -31.16
CA ARG A 876 27.98 -12.99 -32.39
C ARG A 876 28.36 -13.94 -33.54
N THR A 877 27.84 -15.17 -33.50
CA THR A 877 28.17 -16.22 -34.47
C THR A 877 27.83 -15.76 -35.89
N TYR A 878 26.65 -15.19 -36.09
CA TYR A 878 26.18 -14.82 -37.43
C TYR A 878 26.81 -13.53 -37.95
N PHE A 879 27.13 -12.58 -37.06
CA PHE A 879 27.98 -11.44 -37.41
C PHE A 879 29.38 -11.87 -37.83
N ALA A 880 30.00 -12.82 -37.13
CA ALA A 880 31.31 -13.34 -37.51
C ALA A 880 31.28 -14.04 -38.88
N LEU A 881 30.24 -14.82 -39.19
CA LEU A 881 30.05 -15.42 -40.51
C LEU A 881 29.87 -14.35 -41.60
N LEU A 882 29.06 -13.34 -41.34
CA LEU A 882 28.84 -12.25 -42.29
C LEU A 882 30.13 -11.46 -42.54
N LYS A 883 30.94 -11.19 -41.49
CA LYS A 883 32.25 -10.56 -41.62
C LYS A 883 33.26 -11.40 -42.42
N THR A 884 33.30 -12.70 -42.19
CA THR A 884 34.33 -13.57 -42.77
C THR A 884 33.99 -14.07 -44.19
N GLN A 885 32.72 -14.17 -44.54
CA GLN A 885 32.27 -14.78 -45.80
C GLN A 885 31.50 -13.83 -46.72
N TYR A 886 30.97 -12.71 -46.20
CA TYR A 886 30.02 -11.85 -46.93
C TYR A 886 30.33 -10.35 -46.83
N ALA A 887 31.50 -9.95 -46.32
CA ALA A 887 31.83 -8.53 -46.13
C ALA A 887 31.85 -7.71 -47.44
N ASP A 888 32.14 -8.35 -48.58
CA ASP A 888 32.24 -7.68 -49.88
C ASP A 888 30.89 -7.43 -50.58
N THR A 889 29.81 -8.03 -50.05
CA THR A 889 28.45 -7.86 -50.58
C THR A 889 27.97 -6.41 -50.42
N GLU A 890 27.15 -5.93 -51.36
CA GLU A 890 26.56 -4.60 -51.26
C GLU A 890 25.58 -4.52 -50.08
N MET A 891 24.92 -5.63 -49.76
CA MET A 891 24.09 -5.78 -48.58
C MET A 891 24.88 -5.50 -47.30
N ALA A 892 26.06 -6.13 -47.12
CA ALA A 892 26.87 -5.92 -45.92
C ALA A 892 27.33 -4.46 -45.80
N LYS A 893 27.74 -3.84 -46.91
CA LYS A 893 28.13 -2.41 -46.94
C LYS A 893 26.96 -1.49 -46.58
N SER A 894 25.78 -1.76 -47.13
CA SER A 894 24.56 -1.02 -46.82
C SER A 894 24.18 -1.12 -45.33
N LEU A 895 24.23 -2.33 -44.77
CA LEU A 895 23.96 -2.58 -43.35
C LEU A 895 24.93 -1.87 -42.41
N MET A 896 26.20 -1.70 -42.80
CA MET A 896 27.17 -0.89 -42.03
C MET A 896 26.81 0.60 -42.02
N GLY A 897 26.08 1.08 -43.03
CA GLY A 897 25.56 2.45 -43.08
C GLY A 897 24.32 2.66 -42.20
N SER A 898 23.47 1.64 -42.05
CA SER A 898 22.20 1.74 -41.30
C SER A 898 22.28 1.25 -39.86
N CYS A 899 23.28 0.43 -39.49
CA CYS A 899 23.44 -0.12 -38.14
C CYS A 899 24.82 0.21 -37.55
N SER A 900 24.88 1.17 -36.62
CA SER A 900 26.13 1.58 -35.96
C SER A 900 26.78 0.45 -35.16
N TYR A 901 25.98 -0.39 -34.52
CA TYR A 901 26.43 -1.56 -33.76
C TYR A 901 27.14 -2.59 -34.66
N PHE A 902 26.55 -2.88 -35.83
CA PHE A 902 27.14 -3.79 -36.80
C PHE A 902 28.39 -3.18 -37.48
N ASN A 903 28.35 -1.90 -37.84
CA ASN A 903 29.53 -1.17 -38.35
C ASN A 903 30.73 -1.24 -37.39
N TYR A 904 30.46 -1.05 -36.10
CA TYR A 904 31.49 -1.14 -35.06
C TYR A 904 32.09 -2.56 -34.97
N PHE A 905 31.25 -3.59 -35.04
CA PHE A 905 31.72 -4.98 -35.09
C PHE A 905 32.55 -5.28 -36.34
N MET A 906 32.17 -4.78 -37.50
CA MET A 906 32.90 -5.02 -38.75
C MET A 906 34.30 -4.38 -38.77
N LYS A 907 34.46 -3.24 -38.08
CA LYS A 907 35.73 -2.49 -38.00
C LYS A 907 36.76 -3.06 -37.01
N ARG A 908 36.34 -3.88 -36.06
CA ARG A 908 37.18 -4.58 -35.09
C ARG A 908 37.35 -6.01 -35.52
#